data_AF-A0A497YH58-F1
#
_entry.id   AF-A0A497YH58-F1
#
_cell.length_a   1.000
_cell.length_b   1.000
_cell.length_c   1.000
_cell.angle_alpha   90.00
_cell.angle_beta   90.00
_cell.angle_gamma   90.00
#
_symmetry.space_group_name_H-M   'P 1'
#
loop_
_entity.id
_entity.type
_entity.pdbx_description
1 polymer ?
#
loop_
_entity_poly.entity_id
_entity_poly.type
_entity_poly.pdbx_seq_one_letter_code
_entity_poly.pdbx_strand_id
1 'polypeptide(L)'
;MSELNFIIDQPLPLNQDYAALKAEGLAYIQLHSGHEWTNLNNVDPGVTILEQVCYALTELGYCNDFPVADILTDQDGKLEVKDQFYLPEEILTTSPITITDYRKCLIDGVSGVTNVLIVPVFGNNHAYQVYLQPNTAVEKEELCNAAFIYLNKCRNLGEMFLPPLCLTDDFHTVAGKIEIADETQLKKILAELQQRVQQAIFPKVVPLGYNSKETDDVPTDEIFNGPLLQHGWIPTSALGEKKDQLQLIELQQLILDVPGIIGVSGLNFDQQPLAQEIHTDSDHLLEINWSTSLDNGLEIYCKGRRLFSATNLLMLAAVSSPQTPGPGPVFGAIPSLRITLPGGIFRDINSYYSIQNTFPEIYAVGADATVDNASDFQKAQSRQLKGYLTLFDQVLANQFSQLANLGTLFSFKNAKSGTPSDQAFFYNTKNSLEEIPSQYPVPYLVFSPTYFYQSLYSVPHIRPLLKDNELYNFSIGAETEQEMEYASWLAYQKDPYNPYIKGLMDMVEDDATNLLRRNNMLDHLLARHGESPMLINTIISGSYYAGESLKDQVIFKSLYLQNLGLLTYFRVKAYNYTSAEKVADYFIDVPKDFNISVMGGYTNDFIFNSAATDRMEALDTVDFINYSAVELKLNLLFGLKPLYCDFMENQFDETASAMELKLAIWMILERKGLLLIETGLLSPYVPVPASMEQVILIFPSFIPQMNSEAFKERLSLFLTEAMPVHVSYRCLFLNTSLLEILIVAYADWHNGLIYPANPLNKSVAANANSLMKVINLTYTQADASK
;
A
#
# COMPACT_ATOMS: atom_id res chain seq x y z
N MET A 1 23.92 -31.11 2.12
CA MET A 1 24.50 -31.91 1.02
C MET A 1 25.23 -30.93 0.14
N SER A 2 26.53 -31.14 -0.09
CA SER A 2 27.32 -30.30 -1.02
C SER A 2 26.78 -30.51 -2.42
N GLU A 3 26.20 -29.48 -3.03
CA GLU A 3 25.88 -29.51 -4.46
C GLU A 3 27.17 -29.77 -5.22
N LEU A 4 27.23 -30.93 -5.86
CA LEU A 4 28.32 -31.27 -6.77
C LEU A 4 28.09 -30.47 -8.04
N ASN A 5 28.84 -29.39 -8.23
CA ASN A 5 28.87 -28.64 -9.48
C ASN A 5 29.50 -29.52 -10.55
N PHE A 6 28.71 -30.05 -11.48
CA PHE A 6 29.20 -30.70 -12.70
C PHE A 6 28.96 -29.79 -13.89
N ILE A 7 29.94 -29.69 -14.78
CA ILE A 7 29.81 -28.98 -16.06
C ILE A 7 28.93 -29.86 -16.95
N ILE A 8 27.75 -29.37 -17.32
CA ILE A 8 26.91 -30.00 -18.33
C ILE A 8 27.27 -29.37 -19.67
N ASP A 9 27.71 -30.19 -20.63
CA ASP A 9 27.94 -29.78 -22.01
C ASP A 9 26.59 -29.65 -22.73
N GLN A 10 25.88 -28.55 -22.45
CA GLN A 10 24.68 -28.13 -23.17
C GLN A 10 25.03 -26.99 -24.13
N PRO A 11 24.42 -26.95 -25.33
CA PRO A 11 24.62 -25.83 -26.24
C PRO A 11 24.19 -24.53 -25.57
N LEU A 12 25.08 -23.54 -25.60
CA LEU A 12 24.79 -22.23 -25.03
C LEU A 12 23.65 -21.55 -25.81
N PRO A 13 22.82 -20.74 -25.12
CA PRO A 13 21.92 -19.81 -25.79
C PRO A 13 22.67 -18.91 -26.79
N LEU A 14 22.02 -18.50 -27.88
CA LEU A 14 22.65 -17.68 -28.93
C LEU A 14 23.34 -16.42 -28.38
N ASN A 15 22.72 -15.75 -27.41
CA ASN A 15 23.25 -14.57 -26.74
C ASN A 15 24.50 -14.82 -25.89
N GLN A 16 24.87 -16.08 -25.64
CA GLN A 16 26.08 -16.48 -24.90
C GLN A 16 27.05 -17.29 -25.77
N ASP A 17 26.64 -17.71 -26.97
CA ASP A 17 27.48 -18.47 -27.90
C ASP A 17 28.28 -17.51 -28.79
N TYR A 18 29.54 -17.31 -28.40
CA TYR A 18 30.50 -16.50 -29.16
C TYR A 18 30.63 -16.94 -30.63
N ALA A 19 30.69 -18.25 -30.90
CA ALA A 19 30.90 -18.74 -32.25
C ALA A 19 29.68 -18.47 -33.14
N ALA A 20 28.49 -18.63 -32.58
CA ALA A 20 27.24 -18.32 -33.26
C ALA A 20 27.09 -16.81 -33.52
N LEU A 21 27.36 -15.95 -32.53
CA LEU A 21 27.34 -14.50 -32.68
C LEU A 21 28.34 -14.00 -33.73
N LYS A 22 29.56 -14.56 -33.74
CA LYS A 22 30.56 -14.24 -34.75
C LYS A 22 30.12 -14.67 -36.14
N ALA A 23 29.54 -15.87 -36.27
CA ALA A 23 29.04 -16.37 -37.55
C ALA A 23 27.91 -15.50 -38.09
N GLU A 24 26.99 -15.07 -37.22
CA GLU A 24 25.90 -14.16 -37.57
C GLU A 24 26.42 -12.78 -38.00
N GLY A 25 27.35 -12.21 -37.23
CA GLY A 25 28.00 -10.94 -37.57
C GLY A 25 28.75 -10.99 -38.90
N LEU A 26 29.50 -12.07 -39.16
CA LEU A 26 30.18 -12.27 -40.45
C LEU A 26 29.19 -12.43 -41.61
N ALA A 27 28.09 -13.17 -41.41
CA ALA A 27 27.04 -13.31 -42.41
C ALA A 27 26.39 -11.96 -42.73
N TYR A 28 26.13 -11.13 -41.71
CA TYR A 28 25.63 -9.77 -41.88
C TYR A 28 26.60 -8.91 -42.68
N ILE A 29 27.90 -8.91 -42.32
CA ILE A 29 28.92 -8.16 -43.05
C ILE A 29 28.99 -8.63 -44.50
N GLN A 30 29.04 -9.94 -44.77
CA GLN A 30 29.12 -10.49 -46.12
C GLN A 30 27.92 -10.11 -46.99
N LEU A 31 26.72 -10.01 -46.40
CA LEU A 31 25.51 -9.60 -47.10
C LEU A 31 25.54 -8.11 -47.49
N HIS A 32 26.12 -7.26 -46.64
CA HIS A 32 26.00 -5.80 -46.74
C HIS A 32 27.27 -5.09 -47.25
N SER A 33 28.44 -5.72 -47.20
CA SER A 33 29.72 -5.12 -47.62
C SER A 33 29.95 -5.18 -49.14
N GLY A 34 29.12 -5.93 -49.88
CA GLY A 34 29.19 -6.06 -51.33
C GLY A 34 30.57 -6.52 -51.81
N HIS A 35 31.26 -5.68 -52.59
CA HIS A 35 32.60 -5.95 -53.10
C HIS A 35 33.71 -5.13 -52.41
N GLU A 36 33.35 -4.29 -51.43
CA GLU A 36 34.30 -3.37 -50.78
C GLU A 36 35.15 -4.08 -49.72
N TRP A 37 34.57 -5.04 -48.98
CA TRP A 37 35.29 -5.83 -47.98
C TRP A 37 35.15 -7.32 -48.26
N THR A 38 36.16 -7.89 -48.91
CA THR A 38 36.16 -9.27 -49.44
C THR A 38 37.02 -10.24 -48.62
N ASN A 39 37.92 -9.73 -47.77
CA ASN A 39 38.81 -10.54 -46.93
C ASN A 39 38.29 -10.59 -45.48
N LEU A 40 37.55 -11.63 -45.13
CA LEU A 40 36.98 -11.85 -43.80
C LEU A 40 37.75 -12.88 -42.97
N ASN A 41 39.08 -12.90 -43.11
CA ASN A 41 39.96 -13.79 -42.35
C ASN A 41 40.31 -13.20 -40.97
N ASN A 42 40.70 -14.05 -40.01
CA ASN A 42 41.05 -13.63 -38.64
C ASN A 42 42.28 -12.71 -38.52
N VAL A 43 43.02 -12.48 -39.61
CA VAL A 43 44.15 -11.54 -39.66
C VAL A 43 43.72 -10.12 -40.04
N ASP A 44 42.45 -9.94 -40.43
CA ASP A 44 41.87 -8.65 -40.78
C ASP A 44 41.47 -7.88 -39.51
N PRO A 45 41.92 -6.62 -39.33
CA PRO A 45 41.57 -5.82 -38.15
C PRO A 45 40.08 -5.61 -37.93
N GLY A 46 39.28 -5.50 -38.99
CA GLY A 46 37.83 -5.37 -38.88
C GLY A 46 37.18 -6.65 -38.35
N VAL A 47 37.71 -7.82 -38.72
CA VAL A 47 37.28 -9.10 -38.13
C VAL A 47 37.69 -9.17 -36.67
N THR A 48 38.90 -8.72 -36.30
CA THR A 48 39.31 -8.64 -34.88
C THR A 48 38.36 -7.74 -34.07
N ILE A 49 37.92 -6.60 -34.61
CA ILE A 49 36.94 -5.73 -33.94
C ILE A 49 35.62 -6.47 -33.74
N LEU A 50 35.11 -7.15 -34.77
CA LEU A 50 33.89 -7.96 -34.66
C LEU A 50 34.04 -9.02 -33.55
N GLU A 51 35.17 -9.70 -33.49
CA GLU A 51 35.44 -10.70 -32.44
C GLU A 51 35.37 -10.09 -31.03
N GLN A 52 35.95 -8.90 -30.81
CA GLN A 52 35.89 -8.26 -29.49
C GLN A 52 34.46 -7.84 -29.12
N VAL A 53 33.70 -7.32 -30.09
CA VAL A 53 32.28 -6.96 -29.87
C VAL A 53 31.45 -8.21 -29.57
N CYS A 54 31.62 -9.31 -30.33
CA CYS A 54 30.93 -10.57 -30.06
C CYS A 54 31.27 -11.12 -28.67
N TYR A 55 32.53 -11.00 -28.23
CA TYR A 55 32.92 -11.40 -26.88
C TYR A 55 32.20 -10.57 -25.81
N ALA A 56 32.17 -9.24 -25.93
CA ALA A 56 31.46 -8.38 -25.00
C ALA A 56 29.94 -8.62 -24.98
N LEU A 57 29.34 -8.94 -26.14
CA LEU A 57 27.93 -9.33 -26.21
C LEU A 57 27.63 -10.62 -25.44
N THR A 58 28.59 -11.56 -25.33
CA THR A 58 28.39 -12.77 -24.53
C THR A 58 28.26 -12.46 -23.04
N GLU A 59 29.00 -11.46 -22.54
CA GLU A 59 28.89 -10.99 -21.15
C GLU A 59 27.55 -10.30 -20.92
N LEU A 60 27.13 -9.41 -21.82
CA LEU A 60 25.80 -8.79 -21.73
C LEU A 60 24.68 -9.83 -21.78
N GLY A 61 24.81 -10.83 -22.66
CA GLY A 61 23.89 -11.96 -22.75
C GLY A 61 23.82 -12.77 -21.45
N TYR A 62 24.98 -13.03 -20.84
CA TYR A 62 25.08 -13.70 -19.54
C TYR A 62 24.40 -12.90 -18.41
N CYS A 63 24.62 -11.58 -18.35
CA CYS A 63 23.99 -10.72 -17.34
C CYS A 63 22.47 -10.63 -17.52
N ASN A 64 21.98 -10.62 -18.77
CA ASN A 64 20.54 -10.60 -19.05
C ASN A 64 19.80 -11.87 -18.56
N ASP A 65 20.52 -12.98 -18.38
CA ASP A 65 19.97 -14.25 -17.89
C ASP A 65 20.04 -14.38 -16.36
N PHE A 66 20.45 -13.33 -15.64
CA PHE A 66 20.39 -13.32 -14.18
C PHE A 66 18.94 -13.43 -13.67
N PRO A 67 18.70 -14.17 -12.57
CA PRO A 67 17.39 -14.18 -11.93
C PRO A 67 16.95 -12.75 -11.59
N VAL A 68 15.67 -12.44 -11.78
CA VAL A 68 15.12 -11.11 -11.45
C VAL A 68 15.40 -10.72 -10.00
N ALA A 69 15.37 -11.69 -9.07
CA ALA A 69 15.72 -11.46 -7.68
C ALA A 69 17.17 -10.96 -7.51
N ASP A 70 18.14 -11.48 -8.28
CA ASP A 70 19.54 -11.03 -8.25
C ASP A 70 19.67 -9.61 -8.82
N ILE A 71 18.95 -9.30 -9.92
CA ILE A 71 18.97 -7.98 -10.56
C ILE A 71 18.40 -6.89 -9.62
N LEU A 72 17.37 -7.23 -8.83
CA LEU A 72 16.71 -6.31 -7.90
C LEU A 72 17.32 -6.33 -6.49
N THR A 73 18.37 -7.11 -6.26
CA THR A 73 19.07 -7.15 -4.96
C THR A 73 20.15 -6.07 -4.93
N ASP A 74 20.14 -5.25 -3.88
CA ASP A 74 21.13 -4.19 -3.67
C ASP A 74 22.47 -4.72 -3.11
N GLN A 75 23.47 -3.84 -3.01
CA GLN A 75 24.81 -4.17 -2.50
C GLN A 75 24.83 -4.67 -1.03
N ASP A 76 23.78 -4.39 -0.25
CA ASP A 76 23.63 -4.87 1.13
C ASP A 76 22.97 -6.27 1.17
N GLY A 77 22.66 -6.86 0.01
CA GLY A 77 21.98 -8.14 -0.11
C GLY A 77 20.48 -8.05 0.18
N LYS A 78 19.88 -6.86 0.10
CA LYS A 78 18.45 -6.66 0.30
C LYS A 78 17.74 -6.54 -1.04
N LEU A 79 16.65 -7.29 -1.17
CA LEU A 79 15.77 -7.18 -2.33
C LEU A 79 14.98 -5.88 -2.27
N GLU A 80 15.03 -5.09 -3.34
CA GLU A 80 14.21 -3.88 -3.48
C GLU A 80 12.76 -4.25 -3.79
N VAL A 81 11.90 -4.24 -2.76
CA VAL A 81 10.48 -4.55 -2.89
C VAL A 81 9.60 -3.29 -2.82
N LYS A 82 9.96 -2.37 -1.92
CA LYS A 82 9.18 -1.18 -1.65
C LYS A 82 9.05 -0.32 -2.90
N ASP A 83 7.85 0.22 -3.13
CA ASP A 83 7.53 1.07 -4.28
C ASP A 83 7.77 0.37 -5.64
N GLN A 84 7.79 -0.97 -5.67
CA GLN A 84 7.88 -1.79 -6.89
C GLN A 84 6.83 -2.92 -6.89
N PHE A 85 6.62 -3.54 -5.74
CA PHE A 85 5.63 -4.60 -5.53
C PHE A 85 4.84 -4.35 -4.24
N TYR A 86 3.60 -4.82 -4.21
CA TYR A 86 2.85 -4.97 -2.96
C TYR A 86 3.00 -6.38 -2.44
N LEU A 87 3.10 -6.51 -1.13
CA LEU A 87 3.01 -7.79 -0.45
C LEU A 87 1.55 -8.29 -0.41
N PRO A 88 1.32 -9.61 -0.28
CA PRO A 88 -0.04 -10.16 -0.25
C PRO A 88 -0.95 -9.51 0.79
N GLU A 89 -0.45 -9.26 2.00
CA GLU A 89 -1.20 -8.62 3.07
C GLU A 89 -1.53 -7.15 2.79
N GLU A 90 -0.75 -6.48 1.93
CA GLU A 90 -0.96 -5.07 1.58
C GLU A 90 -2.02 -4.88 0.49
N ILE A 91 -2.19 -5.88 -0.40
CA ILE A 91 -3.03 -5.74 -1.60
C ILE A 91 -4.22 -6.71 -1.68
N LEU A 92 -4.16 -7.86 -1.00
CA LEU A 92 -5.26 -8.83 -0.99
C LEU A 92 -6.26 -8.58 0.14
N THR A 93 -5.82 -7.95 1.22
CA THR A 93 -6.69 -7.63 2.36
C THR A 93 -7.57 -6.41 2.09
N THR A 94 -8.66 -6.31 2.83
CA THR A 94 -9.58 -5.16 2.79
C THR A 94 -10.08 -4.82 4.18
N SER A 95 -10.42 -3.55 4.44
CA SER A 95 -11.17 -3.16 5.64
C SER A 95 -12.46 -3.99 5.75
N PRO A 96 -13.00 -4.24 6.95
CA PRO A 96 -14.18 -5.09 7.10
C PRO A 96 -15.39 -4.55 6.31
N ILE A 97 -15.91 -5.36 5.39
CA ILE A 97 -17.07 -5.02 4.56
C ILE A 97 -18.32 -5.76 5.04
N THR A 98 -18.16 -7.03 5.44
CA THR A 98 -19.27 -7.89 5.80
C THR A 98 -19.44 -8.00 7.32
N ILE A 99 -20.62 -8.44 7.76
CA ILE A 99 -20.86 -8.83 9.16
C ILE A 99 -19.81 -9.85 9.64
N THR A 100 -19.46 -10.81 8.79
CA THR A 100 -18.42 -11.81 9.07
C THR A 100 -17.07 -11.15 9.34
N ASP A 101 -16.69 -10.15 8.56
CA ASP A 101 -15.43 -9.43 8.75
C ASP A 101 -15.42 -8.64 10.05
N TYR A 102 -16.51 -7.92 10.35
CA TYR A 102 -16.65 -7.20 11.62
C TYR A 102 -16.58 -8.15 12.83
N ARG A 103 -17.17 -9.36 12.74
CA ARG A 103 -17.03 -10.39 13.78
C ARG A 103 -15.57 -10.78 13.97
N LYS A 104 -14.84 -11.06 12.88
CA LYS A 104 -13.40 -11.41 12.94
C LYS A 104 -12.58 -10.28 13.58
N CYS A 105 -12.78 -9.04 13.15
CA CYS A 105 -12.07 -7.89 13.69
C CYS A 105 -12.33 -7.68 15.19
N LEU A 106 -13.58 -7.87 15.65
CA LEU A 106 -13.91 -7.73 17.07
C LEU A 106 -13.30 -8.84 17.93
N ILE A 107 -13.35 -10.09 17.45
CA ILE A 107 -12.76 -11.24 18.16
C ILE A 107 -11.24 -11.07 18.26
N ASP A 108 -10.60 -10.61 17.20
CA ASP A 108 -9.15 -10.42 17.15
C ASP A 108 -8.69 -9.15 17.90
N GLY A 109 -9.40 -8.04 17.73
CA GLY A 109 -8.95 -6.72 18.15
C GLY A 109 -9.43 -6.27 19.53
N VAL A 110 -10.46 -6.90 20.11
CA VAL A 110 -11.03 -6.51 21.41
C VAL A 110 -10.77 -7.61 22.43
N SER A 111 -9.78 -7.37 23.30
CA SER A 111 -9.44 -8.30 24.38
C SER A 111 -10.65 -8.59 25.27
N GLY A 112 -10.96 -9.88 25.45
CA GLY A 112 -12.10 -10.33 26.26
C GLY A 112 -13.32 -10.73 25.44
N VAL A 113 -13.34 -10.52 24.12
CA VAL A 113 -14.38 -11.04 23.23
C VAL A 113 -13.99 -12.45 22.77
N THR A 114 -14.91 -13.41 22.92
CA THR A 114 -14.68 -14.80 22.47
C THR A 114 -15.48 -15.17 21.21
N ASN A 115 -16.60 -14.49 20.97
CA ASN A 115 -17.37 -14.49 19.74
C ASN A 115 -18.33 -13.30 19.73
N VAL A 116 -18.97 -13.01 18.60
CA VAL A 116 -19.86 -11.86 18.41
C VAL A 116 -21.04 -12.25 17.53
N LEU A 117 -22.24 -11.76 17.85
CA LEU A 117 -23.40 -11.74 16.97
C LEU A 117 -23.66 -10.30 16.53
N ILE A 118 -23.85 -10.07 15.23
CA ILE A 118 -24.20 -8.76 14.67
C ILE A 118 -25.47 -8.95 13.86
N VAL A 119 -26.47 -8.12 14.14
CA VAL A 119 -27.79 -8.19 13.51
C VAL A 119 -28.20 -6.81 12.99
N PRO A 120 -28.75 -6.72 11.76
CA PRO A 120 -29.27 -5.47 11.24
C PRO A 120 -30.49 -5.03 12.06
N VAL A 121 -30.60 -3.72 12.31
CA VAL A 121 -31.72 -3.13 13.04
C VAL A 121 -32.95 -3.12 12.15
N PHE A 122 -34.07 -3.63 12.66
CA PHE A 122 -35.32 -3.66 11.91
C PHE A 122 -35.75 -2.26 11.47
N GLY A 123 -36.03 -2.08 10.18
CA GLY A 123 -36.43 -0.80 9.60
C GLY A 123 -35.30 0.18 9.29
N ASN A 124 -34.04 -0.14 9.62
CA ASN A 124 -32.86 0.60 9.20
C ASN A 124 -31.77 -0.38 8.73
N ASN A 125 -31.73 -0.64 7.42
CA ASN A 125 -30.85 -1.64 6.80
C ASN A 125 -29.35 -1.34 6.92
N HIS A 126 -28.97 -0.17 7.46
CA HIS A 126 -27.57 0.25 7.59
C HIS A 126 -27.17 0.54 9.04
N ALA A 127 -28.06 0.25 10.00
CA ALA A 127 -27.74 0.28 11.42
C ALA A 127 -27.64 -1.16 11.94
N TYR A 128 -26.66 -1.45 12.78
CA TYR A 128 -26.44 -2.78 13.34
C TYR A 128 -26.43 -2.76 14.86
N GLN A 129 -27.09 -3.76 15.45
CA GLN A 129 -26.95 -4.09 16.87
C GLN A 129 -25.89 -5.18 17.02
N VAL A 130 -25.00 -5.01 18.00
CA VAL A 130 -23.89 -5.93 18.26
C VAL A 130 -24.07 -6.56 19.64
N TYR A 131 -23.90 -7.88 19.70
CA TYR A 131 -23.93 -8.67 20.92
C TYR A 131 -22.60 -9.42 21.09
N LEU A 132 -21.91 -9.19 22.20
CA LEU A 132 -20.61 -9.74 22.51
C LEU A 132 -20.75 -10.98 23.40
N GLN A 133 -19.98 -12.03 23.13
CA GLN A 133 -19.77 -13.13 24.07
C GLN A 133 -18.51 -12.84 24.91
N PRO A 134 -18.67 -12.37 26.16
CA PRO A 134 -17.55 -11.99 27.00
C PRO A 134 -16.81 -13.21 27.54
N ASN A 135 -15.51 -13.05 27.77
CA ASN A 135 -14.77 -13.92 28.67
C ASN A 135 -15.22 -13.62 30.12
N THR A 136 -15.32 -14.65 30.96
CA THR A 136 -15.86 -14.58 32.33
C THR A 136 -15.05 -13.69 33.28
N ALA A 137 -13.88 -13.21 32.85
CA ALA A 137 -12.95 -12.42 33.67
C ALA A 137 -13.01 -10.90 33.40
N VAL A 138 -13.89 -10.42 32.51
CA VAL A 138 -13.88 -9.03 32.03
C VAL A 138 -15.15 -8.27 32.43
N GLU A 139 -14.99 -6.99 32.77
CA GLU A 139 -16.09 -6.07 33.05
C GLU A 139 -16.89 -5.77 31.77
N LYS A 140 -18.19 -6.07 31.79
CA LYS A 140 -19.06 -6.02 30.59
C LYS A 140 -19.18 -4.62 29.98
N GLU A 141 -19.25 -3.57 30.82
CA GLU A 141 -19.43 -2.19 30.34
C GLU A 141 -18.17 -1.67 29.62
N GLU A 142 -16.98 -1.92 30.19
CA GLU A 142 -15.70 -1.55 29.56
C GLU A 142 -15.52 -2.28 28.22
N LEU A 143 -15.89 -3.56 28.17
CA LEU A 143 -15.84 -4.38 26.96
C LEU A 143 -16.74 -3.82 25.85
N CYS A 144 -17.99 -3.46 26.17
CA CYS A 144 -18.92 -2.87 25.21
C CYS A 144 -18.41 -1.52 24.66
N ASN A 145 -17.86 -0.67 25.53
CA ASN A 145 -17.28 0.61 25.12
C ASN A 145 -16.04 0.42 24.22
N ALA A 146 -15.15 -0.50 24.56
CA ALA A 146 -13.99 -0.84 23.75
C ALA A 146 -14.39 -1.35 22.36
N ALA A 147 -15.39 -2.25 22.31
CA ALA A 147 -15.94 -2.76 21.05
C ALA A 147 -16.58 -1.65 20.19
N PHE A 148 -17.30 -0.72 20.80
CA PHE A 148 -17.90 0.41 20.09
C PHE A 148 -16.87 1.32 19.44
N ILE A 149 -15.81 1.68 20.17
CA ILE A 149 -14.71 2.50 19.66
C ILE A 149 -14.00 1.75 18.52
N TYR A 150 -13.75 0.45 18.71
CA TYR A 150 -13.05 -0.37 17.72
C TYR A 150 -13.84 -0.51 16.42
N LEU A 151 -15.16 -0.75 16.48
CA LEU A 151 -16.02 -0.80 15.29
C LEU A 151 -16.02 0.51 14.50
N ASN A 152 -16.12 1.64 15.20
CA ASN A 152 -16.14 2.95 14.54
C ASN A 152 -14.79 3.34 13.93
N LYS A 153 -13.68 2.69 14.34
CA LYS A 153 -12.39 2.81 13.67
C LYS A 153 -12.43 2.26 12.24
N CYS A 154 -13.24 1.24 11.95
CA CYS A 154 -13.27 0.54 10.66
C CYS A 154 -14.62 0.60 9.92
N ARG A 155 -15.56 1.41 10.40
CA ARG A 155 -16.91 1.59 9.85
C ARG A 155 -16.92 2.02 8.39
N ASN A 156 -17.81 1.43 7.60
CA ASN A 156 -18.04 1.81 6.21
C ASN A 156 -18.98 3.02 6.07
N LEU A 157 -18.87 3.69 4.93
CA LEU A 157 -19.69 4.85 4.58
C LEU A 157 -21.18 4.51 4.56
N GLY A 158 -21.98 5.30 5.27
CA GLY A 158 -23.43 5.09 5.38
C GLY A 158 -23.88 4.03 6.40
N GLU A 159 -22.95 3.32 7.04
CA GLU A 159 -23.26 2.37 8.11
C GLU A 159 -23.22 3.03 9.50
N MET A 160 -23.92 2.44 10.47
CA MET A 160 -23.92 2.87 11.86
C MET A 160 -24.01 1.67 12.81
N PHE A 161 -23.35 1.76 13.96
CA PHE A 161 -23.47 0.78 15.03
C PHE A 161 -24.22 1.38 16.21
N LEU A 162 -25.17 0.63 16.77
CA LEU A 162 -25.70 0.92 18.10
C LEU A 162 -24.67 0.51 19.16
N PRO A 163 -24.75 1.06 20.40
CA PRO A 163 -23.91 0.62 21.50
C PRO A 163 -23.97 -0.91 21.66
N PRO A 164 -22.81 -1.62 21.64
CA PRO A 164 -22.77 -3.06 21.82
C PRO A 164 -23.31 -3.47 23.18
N LEU A 165 -23.89 -4.66 23.23
CA LEU A 165 -24.39 -5.28 24.45
C LEU A 165 -23.65 -6.60 24.67
N CYS A 166 -23.49 -7.03 25.92
CA CYS A 166 -23.02 -8.39 26.19
C CYS A 166 -24.22 -9.34 26.20
N LEU A 167 -24.05 -10.54 25.64
CA LEU A 167 -25.04 -11.61 25.79
C LEU A 167 -25.25 -11.91 27.29
N THR A 168 -26.49 -12.20 27.63
CA THR A 168 -26.91 -12.61 28.97
C THR A 168 -27.07 -14.12 29.01
N ASP A 169 -26.46 -14.78 29.99
CA ASP A 169 -26.54 -16.24 30.11
C ASP A 169 -27.94 -16.65 30.56
N ASP A 170 -28.55 -17.58 29.82
CA ASP A 170 -29.85 -18.18 30.12
C ASP A 170 -29.62 -19.63 30.56
N PHE A 171 -29.62 -19.83 31.88
CA PHE A 171 -29.21 -21.08 32.49
C PHE A 171 -30.34 -22.11 32.51
N HIS A 172 -30.10 -23.24 31.86
CA HIS A 172 -30.96 -24.42 31.91
C HIS A 172 -30.28 -25.58 32.61
N THR A 173 -31.07 -26.50 33.13
CA THR A 173 -30.62 -27.74 33.76
C THR A 173 -31.07 -28.96 32.98
N VAL A 174 -30.34 -30.05 33.13
CA VAL A 174 -30.63 -31.32 32.46
C VAL A 174 -30.70 -32.42 33.53
N ALA A 175 -31.72 -33.26 33.47
CA ALA A 175 -31.82 -34.45 34.33
C ALA A 175 -31.83 -35.71 33.47
N GLY A 176 -31.33 -36.83 34.01
CA GLY A 176 -31.27 -38.11 33.30
C GLY A 176 -30.07 -38.97 33.73
N LYS A 177 -29.68 -39.92 32.89
CA LYS A 177 -28.59 -40.86 33.18
C LYS A 177 -27.56 -40.89 32.05
N ILE A 178 -26.30 -40.71 32.41
CA ILE A 178 -25.14 -40.85 31.52
C ILE A 178 -24.31 -42.05 31.99
N GLU A 179 -24.00 -42.97 31.10
CA GLU A 179 -23.16 -44.14 31.36
C GLU A 179 -21.79 -43.97 30.69
N ILE A 180 -20.72 -44.18 31.44
CA ILE A 180 -19.33 -44.05 30.98
C ILE A 180 -18.57 -45.38 31.07
N ALA A 181 -17.55 -45.54 30.23
CA ALA A 181 -16.75 -46.76 30.16
C ALA A 181 -15.72 -46.90 31.31
N ASP A 182 -15.09 -45.79 31.72
CA ASP A 182 -13.99 -45.76 32.70
C ASP A 182 -14.12 -44.56 33.66
N GLU A 183 -14.19 -44.85 34.96
CA GLU A 183 -14.27 -43.84 36.02
C GLU A 183 -13.02 -42.95 36.10
N THR A 184 -11.84 -43.46 35.73
CA THR A 184 -10.58 -42.69 35.78
C THR A 184 -10.55 -41.52 34.79
N GLN A 185 -11.36 -41.59 33.73
CA GLN A 185 -11.46 -40.55 32.71
C GLN A 185 -12.58 -39.53 32.99
N LEU A 186 -13.33 -39.69 34.08
CA LEU A 186 -14.50 -38.87 34.39
C LEU A 186 -14.23 -37.36 34.27
N LYS A 187 -13.12 -36.88 34.84
CA LYS A 187 -12.75 -35.45 34.77
C LYS A 187 -12.59 -34.94 33.33
N LYS A 188 -11.96 -35.76 32.47
CA LYS A 188 -11.75 -35.44 31.05
C LYS A 188 -13.06 -35.47 30.27
N ILE A 189 -13.89 -36.49 30.51
CA ILE A 189 -15.21 -36.64 29.87
C ILE A 189 -16.10 -35.44 30.21
N LEU A 190 -16.12 -35.00 31.46
CA LEU A 190 -16.92 -33.85 31.89
C LEU A 190 -16.45 -32.53 31.28
N ALA A 191 -15.14 -32.31 31.16
CA ALA A 191 -14.58 -31.15 30.48
C ALA A 191 -14.95 -31.13 28.99
N GLU A 192 -14.76 -32.28 28.31
CA GLU A 192 -15.08 -32.44 26.89
C GLU A 192 -16.57 -32.25 26.62
N LEU A 193 -17.43 -32.78 27.51
CA LEU A 193 -18.88 -32.61 27.42
C LEU A 193 -19.28 -31.13 27.48
N GLN A 194 -18.78 -30.41 28.50
CA GLN A 194 -19.06 -28.99 28.66
C GLN A 194 -18.57 -28.21 27.43
N GLN A 195 -17.35 -28.48 26.98
CA GLN A 195 -16.75 -27.82 25.82
C GLN A 195 -17.55 -28.09 24.55
N ARG A 196 -17.94 -29.34 24.30
CA ARG A 196 -18.64 -29.75 23.06
C ARG A 196 -20.03 -29.14 22.98
N VAL A 197 -20.77 -29.12 24.09
CA VAL A 197 -22.09 -28.47 24.13
C VAL A 197 -21.96 -26.96 23.99
N GLN A 198 -20.99 -26.33 24.67
CA GLN A 198 -20.72 -24.90 24.49
C GLN A 198 -20.37 -24.56 23.02
N GLN A 199 -19.51 -25.36 22.38
CA GLN A 199 -19.12 -25.18 20.98
C GLN A 199 -20.30 -25.35 20.01
N ALA A 200 -21.25 -26.22 20.32
CA ALA A 200 -22.43 -26.44 19.50
C ALA A 200 -23.48 -25.31 19.61
N ILE A 201 -23.55 -24.64 20.77
CA ILE A 201 -24.46 -23.50 21.00
C ILE A 201 -23.88 -22.21 20.42
N PHE A 202 -22.66 -21.87 20.84
CA PHE A 202 -21.93 -20.72 20.30
C PHE A 202 -20.42 -20.87 20.57
N PRO A 203 -19.60 -21.11 19.52
CA PRO A 203 -18.21 -21.50 19.70
C PRO A 203 -17.35 -20.35 20.19
N LYS A 204 -16.37 -20.66 21.05
CA LYS A 204 -15.28 -19.75 21.37
C LYS A 204 -14.25 -19.80 20.25
N VAL A 205 -14.04 -18.67 19.59
CA VAL A 205 -13.16 -18.56 18.43
C VAL A 205 -11.74 -18.26 18.90
N VAL A 206 -10.76 -18.98 18.36
CA VAL A 206 -9.34 -18.75 18.62
C VAL A 206 -8.65 -18.54 17.27
N PRO A 207 -7.94 -17.42 17.06
CA PRO A 207 -7.18 -17.18 15.84
C PRO A 207 -6.08 -18.23 15.64
N LEU A 208 -5.86 -18.62 14.39
CA LEU A 208 -4.73 -19.45 13.98
C LEU A 208 -3.55 -18.55 13.61
N GLY A 209 -2.36 -18.83 14.12
CA GLY A 209 -1.18 -18.07 13.70
C GLY A 209 -0.95 -18.20 12.18
N TYR A 210 -0.57 -17.12 11.51
CA TYR A 210 -0.27 -17.12 10.07
C TYR A 210 0.86 -18.09 9.67
N ASN A 211 1.63 -18.57 10.65
CA ASN A 211 2.78 -19.47 10.47
C ASN A 211 2.49 -20.87 11.02
N SER A 212 1.22 -21.18 11.28
CA SER A 212 0.79 -22.46 11.82
C SER A 212 0.79 -23.54 10.74
N LYS A 213 0.93 -24.81 11.13
CA LYS A 213 0.86 -25.92 10.15
C LYS A 213 -0.52 -26.01 9.52
N GLU A 214 -1.53 -25.58 10.26
CA GLU A 214 -2.92 -25.49 9.88
C GLU A 214 -3.16 -24.48 8.74
N THR A 215 -2.26 -23.53 8.56
CA THR A 215 -2.28 -22.56 7.46
C THR A 215 -1.40 -22.95 6.26
N ASP A 216 -0.54 -23.97 6.37
CA ASP A 216 0.42 -24.34 5.31
C ASP A 216 -0.28 -24.86 4.03
N ASP A 217 -1.42 -25.54 4.18
CA ASP A 217 -2.19 -26.11 3.06
C ASP A 217 -3.28 -25.15 2.51
N VAL A 218 -3.42 -23.95 3.10
CA VAL A 218 -4.44 -22.97 2.73
C VAL A 218 -3.87 -21.97 1.71
N PRO A 219 -4.58 -21.69 0.59
CA PRO A 219 -4.17 -20.68 -0.37
C PRO A 219 -4.00 -19.29 0.26
N THR A 220 -2.97 -18.55 -0.17
CA THR A 220 -2.66 -17.21 0.35
C THR A 220 -3.81 -16.21 0.17
N ASP A 221 -4.54 -16.28 -0.93
CA ASP A 221 -5.70 -15.45 -1.21
C ASP A 221 -6.88 -15.75 -0.27
N GLU A 222 -7.03 -16.99 0.21
CA GLU A 222 -8.04 -17.32 1.23
C GLU A 222 -7.64 -16.81 2.62
N ILE A 223 -6.35 -16.88 2.97
CA ILE A 223 -5.82 -16.38 4.25
C ILE A 223 -6.03 -14.86 4.35
N PHE A 224 -5.74 -14.13 3.29
CA PHE A 224 -5.82 -12.66 3.26
C PHE A 224 -7.15 -12.13 2.71
N ASN A 225 -8.17 -12.99 2.55
CA ASN A 225 -9.51 -12.54 2.17
C ASN A 225 -10.24 -11.90 3.35
N GLY A 226 -10.27 -10.57 3.36
CA GLY A 226 -10.93 -9.75 4.37
C GLY A 226 -9.93 -8.92 5.18
N PRO A 227 -10.26 -8.57 6.44
CA PRO A 227 -9.44 -7.68 7.27
C PRO A 227 -8.14 -8.33 7.71
N LEU A 228 -7.07 -7.52 7.75
CA LEU A 228 -5.80 -7.93 8.31
C LEU A 228 -5.92 -8.02 9.83
N LEU A 229 -5.90 -9.25 10.36
CA LEU A 229 -6.02 -9.54 11.79
C LEU A 229 -4.64 -9.52 12.46
N GLN A 230 -4.57 -8.99 13.67
CA GLN A 230 -3.35 -8.76 14.44
C GLN A 230 -2.80 -10.02 15.10
N HIS A 231 -3.68 -10.92 15.58
CA HIS A 231 -3.29 -12.08 16.39
C HIS A 231 -3.41 -13.41 15.65
N GLY A 232 -3.85 -13.39 14.39
CA GLY A 232 -3.89 -14.57 13.54
C GLY A 232 -5.08 -14.57 12.60
N TRP A 233 -5.07 -15.50 11.66
CA TRP A 233 -6.17 -15.73 10.73
C TRP A 233 -7.33 -16.47 11.41
N ILE A 234 -8.56 -16.02 11.16
CA ILE A 234 -9.77 -16.68 11.62
C ILE A 234 -10.52 -17.24 10.40
N PRO A 235 -10.56 -18.58 10.23
CA PRO A 235 -11.39 -19.20 9.22
C PRO A 235 -12.86 -18.85 9.43
N THR A 236 -13.59 -18.53 8.36
CA THR A 236 -15.02 -18.19 8.47
C THR A 236 -15.84 -19.33 9.08
N SER A 237 -15.46 -20.59 8.84
CA SER A 237 -16.07 -21.77 9.45
C SER A 237 -15.92 -21.84 10.97
N ALA A 238 -14.87 -21.24 11.54
CA ALA A 238 -14.62 -21.25 12.98
C ALA A 238 -15.59 -20.35 13.76
N LEU A 239 -16.19 -19.34 13.10
CA LEU A 239 -17.08 -18.38 13.75
C LEU A 239 -18.38 -19.03 14.26
N GLY A 240 -18.88 -20.06 13.57
CA GLY A 240 -20.17 -20.68 13.84
C GLY A 240 -21.36 -19.70 13.84
N GLU A 241 -22.53 -20.24 14.18
CA GLU A 241 -23.78 -19.50 14.37
C GLU A 241 -24.27 -19.69 15.81
N LYS A 242 -24.91 -18.66 16.38
CA LYS A 242 -25.54 -18.76 17.69
C LYS A 242 -26.85 -19.54 17.56
N LYS A 243 -27.03 -20.56 18.39
CA LYS A 243 -28.30 -21.28 18.49
C LYS A 243 -29.21 -20.65 19.55
N ASP A 244 -30.41 -20.29 19.14
CA ASP A 244 -31.46 -19.76 20.03
C ASP A 244 -32.36 -20.89 20.58
N GLN A 245 -32.23 -22.09 20.02
CA GLN A 245 -32.99 -23.28 20.38
C GLN A 245 -32.06 -24.48 20.47
N LEU A 246 -32.25 -25.31 21.49
CA LEU A 246 -31.58 -26.60 21.64
C LEU A 246 -32.61 -27.71 21.83
N GLN A 247 -32.64 -28.67 20.90
CA GLN A 247 -33.52 -29.83 20.99
C GLN A 247 -32.88 -30.93 21.86
N LEU A 248 -33.73 -31.67 22.57
CA LEU A 248 -33.28 -32.74 23.46
C LEU A 248 -32.55 -33.86 22.70
N ILE A 249 -33.02 -34.17 21.49
CA ILE A 249 -32.39 -35.18 20.62
C ILE A 249 -30.99 -34.75 20.16
N GLU A 250 -30.81 -33.45 19.90
CA GLU A 250 -29.52 -32.88 19.54
C GLU A 250 -28.56 -32.94 20.72
N LEU A 251 -29.00 -32.51 21.91
CA LEU A 251 -28.20 -32.62 23.13
C LEU A 251 -27.80 -34.08 23.42
N GLN A 252 -28.71 -35.04 23.24
CA GLN A 252 -28.41 -36.46 23.41
C GLN A 252 -27.31 -36.93 22.46
N GLN A 253 -27.35 -36.51 21.18
CA GLN A 253 -26.30 -36.81 20.21
C GLN A 253 -24.96 -36.18 20.61
N LEU A 254 -24.96 -34.89 21.01
CA LEU A 254 -23.77 -34.20 21.47
C LEU A 254 -23.11 -34.89 22.67
N ILE A 255 -23.90 -35.40 23.61
CA ILE A 255 -23.41 -36.17 24.76
C ILE A 255 -22.82 -37.51 24.29
N LEU A 256 -23.53 -38.26 23.42
CA LEU A 256 -23.06 -39.57 22.95
C LEU A 256 -21.77 -39.50 22.13
N ASP A 257 -21.54 -38.39 21.43
CA ASP A 257 -20.32 -38.16 20.65
C ASP A 257 -19.07 -37.94 21.51
N VAL A 258 -19.21 -37.69 22.82
CA VAL A 258 -18.07 -37.50 23.73
C VAL A 258 -17.34 -38.83 23.93
N PRO A 259 -16.04 -38.93 23.60
CA PRO A 259 -15.27 -40.17 23.79
C PRO A 259 -15.29 -40.64 25.24
N GLY A 260 -15.75 -41.88 25.46
CA GLY A 260 -15.84 -42.50 26.78
C GLY A 260 -17.26 -42.60 27.35
N ILE A 261 -18.24 -41.92 26.74
CA ILE A 261 -19.66 -42.13 27.02
C ILE A 261 -20.17 -43.34 26.22
N ILE A 262 -20.88 -44.25 26.88
CA ILE A 262 -21.41 -45.49 26.29
C ILE A 262 -22.94 -45.53 26.20
N GLY A 263 -23.62 -44.68 26.96
CA GLY A 263 -25.08 -44.63 26.95
C GLY A 263 -25.64 -43.37 27.59
N VAL A 264 -26.79 -42.93 27.08
CA VAL A 264 -27.53 -41.78 27.59
C VAL A 264 -29.01 -42.15 27.60
N SER A 265 -29.69 -42.00 28.74
CA SER A 265 -31.10 -42.38 28.88
C SER A 265 -31.87 -41.45 29.81
N GLY A 266 -33.16 -41.27 29.49
CA GLY A 266 -34.11 -40.51 30.31
C GLY A 266 -33.79 -39.01 30.44
N LEU A 267 -33.11 -38.42 29.44
CA LEU A 267 -32.81 -36.99 29.44
C LEU A 267 -34.10 -36.16 29.41
N ASN A 268 -34.12 -35.05 30.14
CA ASN A 268 -35.12 -34.00 30.05
C ASN A 268 -34.53 -32.67 30.50
N PHE A 269 -35.09 -31.56 30.01
CA PHE A 269 -34.71 -30.21 30.42
C PHE A 269 -35.50 -29.76 31.64
N ASP A 270 -34.85 -29.03 32.54
CA ASP A 270 -35.43 -28.33 33.69
C ASP A 270 -36.33 -29.20 34.59
N GLN A 271 -36.00 -30.50 34.66
CA GLN A 271 -36.78 -31.52 35.38
C GLN A 271 -38.24 -31.61 34.91
N GLN A 272 -38.53 -31.18 33.68
CA GLN A 272 -39.85 -31.24 33.07
C GLN A 272 -39.90 -32.39 32.06
N PRO A 273 -40.63 -33.49 32.35
CA PRO A 273 -40.63 -34.69 31.50
C PRO A 273 -41.15 -34.48 30.07
N LEU A 274 -41.91 -33.41 29.84
CA LEU A 274 -42.53 -33.09 28.54
C LEU A 274 -41.72 -32.08 27.72
N ALA A 275 -40.69 -31.44 28.28
CA ALA A 275 -39.88 -30.47 27.56
C ALA A 275 -38.96 -31.18 26.57
N GLN A 276 -39.21 -30.98 25.27
CA GLN A 276 -38.41 -31.56 24.18
C GLN A 276 -37.36 -30.57 23.62
N GLU A 277 -37.44 -29.31 24.01
CA GLU A 277 -36.57 -28.23 23.56
C GLU A 277 -36.57 -27.08 24.56
N ILE A 278 -35.50 -26.30 24.52
CA ILE A 278 -35.36 -25.01 25.23
C ILE A 278 -35.13 -23.91 24.20
N HIS A 279 -35.58 -22.71 24.53
CA HIS A 279 -35.51 -21.51 23.68
C HIS A 279 -35.00 -20.34 24.49
N THR A 280 -34.26 -19.45 23.86
CA THR A 280 -33.82 -18.19 24.46
C THR A 280 -34.03 -17.03 23.48
N ASP A 281 -34.02 -15.81 23.99
CA ASP A 281 -34.11 -14.60 23.17
C ASP A 281 -32.80 -14.34 22.42
N SER A 282 -32.85 -13.53 21.35
CA SER A 282 -31.68 -13.28 20.50
C SER A 282 -30.51 -12.61 21.22
N ASP A 283 -30.78 -11.88 22.30
CA ASP A 283 -29.79 -11.20 23.16
C ASP A 283 -29.29 -12.06 24.33
N HIS A 284 -29.81 -13.28 24.47
CA HIS A 284 -29.42 -14.25 25.49
C HIS A 284 -28.59 -15.40 24.90
N LEU A 285 -27.81 -16.08 25.74
CA LEU A 285 -27.00 -17.24 25.38
C LEU A 285 -27.47 -18.46 26.18
N LEU A 286 -27.93 -19.51 25.50
CA LEU A 286 -28.26 -20.78 26.14
C LEU A 286 -27.04 -21.35 26.85
N GLU A 287 -27.17 -21.66 28.14
CA GLU A 287 -26.13 -22.33 28.91
C GLU A 287 -26.69 -23.48 29.73
N ILE A 288 -26.08 -24.66 29.59
CA ILE A 288 -26.39 -25.80 30.46
C ILE A 288 -25.56 -25.70 31.73
N ASN A 289 -26.23 -25.47 32.87
CA ASN A 289 -25.58 -25.51 34.17
C ASN A 289 -25.34 -26.96 34.60
N TRP A 290 -24.21 -27.52 34.16
CA TRP A 290 -23.83 -28.90 34.46
C TRP A 290 -23.65 -29.16 35.96
N SER A 291 -23.16 -28.18 36.73
CA SER A 291 -23.00 -28.32 38.18
C SER A 291 -24.35 -28.55 38.85
N THR A 292 -25.31 -27.66 38.60
CA THR A 292 -26.66 -27.78 39.16
C THR A 292 -27.38 -29.02 38.63
N SER A 293 -27.14 -29.39 37.38
CA SER A 293 -27.68 -30.61 36.78
C SER A 293 -27.20 -31.87 37.52
N LEU A 294 -25.90 -31.97 37.83
CA LEU A 294 -25.32 -33.09 38.57
C LEU A 294 -25.78 -33.17 40.03
N ASP A 295 -26.00 -32.01 40.65
CA ASP A 295 -26.54 -31.95 42.00
C ASP A 295 -28.03 -32.31 42.03
N ASN A 296 -28.77 -31.99 40.96
CA ASN A 296 -30.22 -32.09 40.90
C ASN A 296 -30.71 -32.79 39.61
N GLY A 297 -30.46 -34.10 39.49
CA GLY A 297 -31.20 -34.98 38.56
C GLY A 297 -30.38 -35.65 37.45
N LEU A 298 -29.15 -35.20 37.17
CA LEU A 298 -28.24 -35.86 36.24
C LEU A 298 -27.34 -36.85 36.97
N GLU A 299 -27.47 -38.14 36.67
CA GLU A 299 -26.71 -39.21 37.32
C GLU A 299 -25.69 -39.83 36.38
N ILE A 300 -24.45 -40.00 36.85
CA ILE A 300 -23.38 -40.67 36.10
C ILE A 300 -23.16 -42.09 36.64
N TYR A 301 -23.14 -43.06 35.73
CA TYR A 301 -22.92 -44.48 36.02
C TYR A 301 -21.65 -44.99 35.33
N CYS A 302 -20.91 -45.85 36.01
CA CYS A 302 -19.83 -46.64 35.42
C CYS A 302 -20.01 -48.10 35.83
N LYS A 303 -20.12 -49.00 34.85
CA LYS A 303 -20.37 -50.45 35.08
C LYS A 303 -21.54 -50.71 36.04
N GLY A 304 -22.63 -49.97 35.88
CA GLY A 304 -23.83 -50.06 36.74
C GLY A 304 -23.72 -49.43 38.14
N ARG A 305 -22.58 -48.83 38.51
CA ARG A 305 -22.41 -48.11 39.79
C ARG A 305 -22.56 -46.60 39.59
N ARG A 306 -23.41 -45.95 40.39
CA ARG A 306 -23.54 -44.49 40.46
C ARG A 306 -22.29 -43.85 41.08
N LEU A 307 -21.79 -42.80 40.44
CA LEU A 307 -20.65 -41.99 40.91
C LEU A 307 -21.16 -40.81 41.74
N PHE A 308 -20.51 -40.53 42.89
CA PHE A 308 -21.00 -39.55 43.89
C PHE A 308 -20.23 -38.22 43.91
N SER A 309 -19.17 -38.06 43.10
CA SER A 309 -18.26 -36.88 43.17
C SER A 309 -18.13 -36.11 41.85
N ALA A 310 -19.11 -36.25 40.94
CA ALA A 310 -19.04 -35.64 39.61
C ALA A 310 -19.00 -34.10 39.62
N THR A 311 -19.76 -33.44 40.51
CA THR A 311 -19.88 -31.97 40.56
C THR A 311 -18.55 -31.29 40.90
N ASN A 312 -17.88 -31.72 41.98
CA ASN A 312 -16.58 -31.17 42.37
C ASN A 312 -15.52 -31.41 41.31
N LEU A 313 -15.55 -32.58 40.65
CA LEU A 313 -14.63 -32.90 39.56
C LEU A 313 -14.87 -32.04 38.32
N LEU A 314 -16.12 -31.68 38.03
CA LEU A 314 -16.47 -30.76 36.93
C LEU A 314 -15.99 -29.34 37.22
N MET A 315 -16.19 -28.84 38.44
CA MET A 315 -15.62 -27.56 38.86
C MET A 315 -14.09 -27.56 38.77
N LEU A 316 -13.44 -28.64 39.25
CA LEU A 316 -11.99 -28.83 39.12
C LEU A 316 -11.55 -28.95 37.64
N ALA A 317 -12.38 -29.52 36.77
CA ALA A 317 -12.11 -29.66 35.34
C ALA A 317 -12.23 -28.31 34.61
N ALA A 318 -13.25 -27.51 34.94
CA ALA A 318 -13.43 -26.15 34.43
C ALA A 318 -12.25 -25.24 34.81
N VAL A 319 -11.69 -25.41 36.03
CA VAL A 319 -10.50 -24.69 36.49
C VAL A 319 -9.19 -25.22 35.86
N SER A 320 -9.16 -26.49 35.43
CA SER A 320 -7.98 -27.14 34.84
C SER A 320 -7.97 -27.15 33.31
N SER A 321 -9.04 -26.69 32.66
CA SER A 321 -9.01 -26.42 31.24
C SER A 321 -7.87 -25.43 31.01
N PRO A 322 -6.95 -25.68 30.07
CA PRO A 322 -5.83 -24.79 29.87
C PRO A 322 -6.37 -23.38 29.73
N GLN A 323 -5.99 -22.51 30.68
CA GLN A 323 -5.94 -21.09 30.38
C GLN A 323 -5.19 -21.01 29.05
N THR A 324 -5.87 -20.42 28.07
CA THR A 324 -5.32 -19.99 26.78
C THR A 324 -3.80 -19.77 26.88
N PRO A 325 -2.99 -20.38 26.00
CA PRO A 325 -1.55 -20.23 26.08
C PRO A 325 -1.16 -18.75 25.94
N GLY A 326 -0.35 -18.27 26.90
CA GLY A 326 0.51 -17.10 26.73
C GLY A 326 -0.15 -15.74 26.98
N PRO A 327 0.68 -14.69 27.19
CA PRO A 327 0.22 -13.39 27.65
C PRO A 327 -0.81 -12.83 26.67
N GLY A 328 -1.87 -12.24 27.22
CA GLY A 328 -2.78 -11.42 26.44
C GLY A 328 -2.01 -10.40 25.58
N PRO A 329 -2.62 -9.95 24.50
CA PRO A 329 -1.98 -9.14 23.46
C PRO A 329 -1.27 -7.92 24.02
N VAL A 330 -0.08 -7.64 23.48
CA VAL A 330 0.55 -6.33 23.61
C VAL A 330 -0.10 -5.45 22.54
N PHE A 331 -0.90 -4.48 22.96
CA PHE A 331 -1.44 -3.46 22.06
C PHE A 331 -0.29 -2.83 21.25
N GLY A 332 -0.34 -2.94 19.93
CA GLY A 332 0.71 -2.46 19.01
C GLY A 332 1.66 -3.54 18.47
N ALA A 333 1.41 -4.83 18.72
CA ALA A 333 2.16 -5.90 18.08
C ALA A 333 1.86 -5.99 16.58
N ILE A 334 2.91 -6.08 15.76
CA ILE A 334 2.81 -6.35 14.32
C ILE A 334 2.53 -7.86 14.14
N PRO A 335 1.51 -8.28 13.36
CA PRO A 335 1.26 -9.68 13.11
C PRO A 335 2.53 -10.37 12.57
N SER A 336 2.89 -11.52 13.12
CA SER A 336 4.04 -12.30 12.66
C SER A 336 3.66 -13.07 11.39
N LEU A 337 3.73 -12.38 10.24
CA LEU A 337 3.44 -12.95 8.93
C LEU A 337 4.69 -13.67 8.37
N ARG A 338 4.59 -14.93 7.95
CA ARG A 338 5.65 -15.63 7.20
C ARG A 338 5.51 -15.31 5.72
N ILE A 339 5.91 -14.10 5.36
CA ILE A 339 6.13 -13.76 3.95
C ILE A 339 7.59 -14.04 3.68
N THR A 340 7.86 -15.14 2.98
CA THR A 340 9.20 -15.42 2.49
C THR A 340 9.40 -14.72 1.16
N LEU A 341 10.05 -13.56 1.20
CA LEU A 341 10.58 -12.96 -0.02
C LEU A 341 11.64 -13.89 -0.64
N PRO A 342 11.75 -13.93 -1.97
CA PRO A 342 12.84 -14.66 -2.60
C PRO A 342 14.18 -14.06 -2.16
N GLY A 343 15.15 -14.92 -1.85
CA GLY A 343 16.53 -14.48 -1.68
C GLY A 343 17.15 -14.19 -3.03
N GLY A 344 17.90 -13.09 -3.14
CA GLY A 344 18.72 -12.77 -4.29
C GLY A 344 20.17 -12.57 -3.88
N ILE A 345 21.06 -12.60 -4.87
CA ILE A 345 22.49 -12.33 -4.71
C ILE A 345 22.79 -11.04 -5.46
N PHE A 346 23.43 -10.08 -4.78
CA PHE A 346 23.89 -8.85 -5.43
C PHE A 346 24.81 -9.14 -6.61
N ARG A 347 24.53 -8.47 -7.73
CA ARG A 347 25.35 -8.50 -8.95
C ARG A 347 25.73 -7.06 -9.30
N ASP A 348 27.01 -6.78 -9.45
CA ASP A 348 27.49 -5.48 -9.95
C ASP A 348 27.34 -5.41 -11.48
N ILE A 349 26.08 -5.29 -11.93
CA ILE A 349 25.72 -5.27 -13.36
C ILE A 349 26.14 -3.96 -14.02
N ASN A 350 26.11 -2.85 -13.28
CA ASN A 350 26.37 -1.55 -13.87
C ASN A 350 27.85 -1.37 -14.26
N SER A 351 28.77 -2.10 -13.64
CA SER A 351 30.19 -2.07 -13.99
C SER A 351 30.42 -2.54 -15.43
N TYR A 352 31.13 -1.72 -16.21
CA TYR A 352 31.43 -2.00 -17.60
C TYR A 352 32.95 -2.08 -17.84
N TYR A 353 33.39 -3.20 -18.41
CA TYR A 353 34.76 -3.40 -18.84
C TYR A 353 34.90 -3.13 -20.35
N SER A 354 35.68 -2.11 -20.70
CA SER A 354 35.81 -1.67 -22.10
C SER A 354 36.39 -2.75 -23.00
N ILE A 355 35.79 -2.91 -24.19
CA ILE A 355 36.30 -3.78 -25.25
C ILE A 355 37.72 -3.37 -25.67
N GLN A 356 38.12 -2.11 -25.47
CA GLN A 356 39.46 -1.63 -25.82
C GLN A 356 40.55 -2.37 -25.04
N ASN A 357 40.24 -2.88 -23.86
CA ASN A 357 41.18 -3.66 -23.06
C ASN A 357 41.36 -5.10 -23.55
N THR A 358 40.44 -5.62 -24.37
CA THR A 358 40.49 -7.01 -24.86
C THR A 358 41.27 -7.14 -26.18
N PHE A 359 41.63 -6.01 -26.81
CA PHE A 359 42.45 -6.01 -28.02
C PHE A 359 43.90 -6.43 -27.72
N PRO A 360 44.57 -7.10 -28.68
CA PRO A 360 46.01 -7.36 -28.58
C PRO A 360 46.81 -6.06 -28.43
N GLU A 361 47.90 -6.11 -27.64
CA GLU A 361 48.75 -4.94 -27.31
C GLU A 361 49.25 -4.16 -28.53
N ILE A 362 49.43 -4.82 -29.68
CA ILE A 362 49.87 -4.21 -30.94
C ILE A 362 48.92 -3.11 -31.45
N TYR A 363 47.64 -3.17 -31.07
CA TYR A 363 46.65 -2.14 -31.40
C TYR A 363 46.81 -0.87 -30.53
N ALA A 364 47.51 -0.97 -29.40
CA ALA A 364 47.78 0.13 -28.48
C ALA A 364 46.53 0.92 -28.04
N VAL A 365 45.41 0.22 -27.79
CA VAL A 365 44.14 0.83 -27.38
C VAL A 365 43.74 0.56 -25.92
N GLY A 366 44.27 -0.49 -25.29
CA GLY A 366 43.98 -0.85 -23.88
C GLY A 366 44.71 0.01 -22.84
N ALA A 367 44.48 -0.27 -21.55
CA ALA A 367 45.08 0.44 -20.42
C ALA A 367 46.60 0.31 -20.32
N ASP A 368 47.15 -0.87 -20.65
CA ASP A 368 48.59 -1.15 -20.57
C ASP A 368 49.35 -0.77 -21.86
N ALA A 369 48.69 -0.09 -22.79
CA ALA A 369 49.33 0.37 -24.01
C ALA A 369 50.40 1.42 -23.67
N THR A 370 51.67 1.02 -23.66
CA THR A 370 52.80 1.86 -23.25
C THR A 370 52.96 3.08 -24.17
N VAL A 371 52.47 4.25 -23.74
CA VAL A 371 52.49 5.51 -24.52
C VAL A 371 53.79 6.32 -24.32
N ASP A 372 54.62 5.95 -23.35
CA ASP A 372 55.70 6.80 -22.81
C ASP A 372 56.84 7.10 -23.82
N ASN A 373 57.00 6.29 -24.87
CA ASN A 373 58.00 6.49 -25.93
C ASN A 373 57.41 6.48 -27.37
N ALA A 374 56.08 6.58 -27.51
CA ALA A 374 55.43 6.57 -28.82
C ALA A 374 55.62 7.91 -29.56
N SER A 375 55.80 7.85 -30.89
CA SER A 375 55.78 9.06 -31.73
C SER A 375 54.38 9.70 -31.74
N ASP A 376 54.29 11.00 -31.99
CA ASP A 376 52.99 11.70 -32.10
C ASP A 376 52.07 11.07 -33.15
N PHE A 377 52.65 10.53 -34.22
CA PHE A 377 51.93 9.79 -35.25
C PHE A 377 51.29 8.50 -34.70
N GLN A 378 52.04 7.69 -33.94
CA GLN A 378 51.51 6.48 -33.32
C GLN A 378 50.43 6.80 -32.27
N LYS A 379 50.63 7.87 -31.49
CA LYS A 379 49.61 8.37 -30.55
C LYS A 379 48.33 8.78 -31.28
N ALA A 380 48.45 9.49 -32.40
CA ALA A 380 47.31 9.88 -33.22
C ALA A 380 46.57 8.67 -33.83
N GLN A 381 47.29 7.67 -34.34
CA GLN A 381 46.70 6.43 -34.88
C GLN A 381 45.94 5.64 -33.81
N SER A 382 46.54 5.44 -32.63
CA SER A 382 45.88 4.80 -31.50
C SER A 382 44.60 5.57 -31.12
N ARG A 383 44.69 6.90 -30.95
CA ARG A 383 43.52 7.74 -30.64
C ARG A 383 42.41 7.66 -31.69
N GLN A 384 42.76 7.59 -32.97
CA GLN A 384 41.77 7.43 -34.05
C GLN A 384 40.99 6.12 -33.90
N LEU A 385 41.69 5.00 -33.67
CA LEU A 385 41.05 3.71 -33.46
C LEU A 385 40.22 3.69 -32.16
N LYS A 386 40.78 4.22 -31.06
CA LYS A 386 40.03 4.35 -29.80
C LYS A 386 38.74 5.15 -30.00
N GLY A 387 38.80 6.27 -30.71
CA GLY A 387 37.62 7.08 -31.03
C GLY A 387 36.54 6.30 -31.80
N TYR A 388 36.94 5.41 -32.71
CA TYR A 388 36.00 4.50 -33.39
C TYR A 388 35.41 3.45 -32.42
N LEU A 389 36.25 2.84 -31.56
CA LEU A 389 35.83 1.82 -30.59
C LEU A 389 34.92 2.38 -29.48
N THR A 390 35.09 3.64 -29.09
CA THR A 390 34.27 4.33 -28.09
C THR A 390 32.77 4.30 -28.42
N LEU A 391 32.40 4.25 -29.71
CA LEU A 391 30.99 4.13 -30.12
C LEU A 391 30.37 2.79 -29.66
N PHE A 392 31.13 1.71 -29.73
CA PHE A 392 30.71 0.40 -29.26
C PHE A 392 30.71 0.36 -27.73
N ASP A 393 31.74 0.93 -27.09
CA ASP A 393 31.79 1.05 -25.63
C ASP A 393 30.58 1.78 -25.07
N GLN A 394 30.16 2.89 -25.70
CA GLN A 394 29.01 3.65 -25.21
C GLN A 394 27.72 2.84 -25.28
N VAL A 395 27.50 2.14 -26.39
CA VAL A 395 26.30 1.31 -26.55
C VAL A 395 26.27 0.21 -25.50
N LEU A 396 27.38 -0.52 -25.31
CA LEU A 396 27.47 -1.60 -24.32
C LEU A 396 27.30 -1.07 -22.89
N ALA A 397 28.04 -0.01 -22.53
CA ALA A 397 27.94 0.61 -21.21
C ALA A 397 26.50 1.05 -20.89
N ASN A 398 25.78 1.58 -21.88
CA ASN A 398 24.37 1.95 -21.73
C ASN A 398 23.47 0.73 -21.51
N GLN A 399 23.71 -0.40 -22.18
CA GLN A 399 22.92 -1.63 -21.96
C GLN A 399 23.10 -2.18 -20.55
N PHE A 400 24.34 -2.21 -20.04
CA PHE A 400 24.60 -2.58 -18.65
C PHE A 400 23.90 -1.64 -17.66
N SER A 401 23.93 -0.33 -17.94
CA SER A 401 23.23 0.64 -17.09
C SER A 401 21.70 0.48 -17.14
N GLN A 402 21.14 0.20 -18.32
CA GLN A 402 19.72 -0.09 -18.48
C GLN A 402 19.29 -1.31 -17.66
N LEU A 403 20.06 -2.40 -17.72
CA LEU A 403 19.78 -3.63 -17.00
C LEU A 403 19.89 -3.43 -15.48
N ALA A 404 20.93 -2.73 -15.02
CA ALA A 404 21.15 -2.44 -13.61
C ALA A 404 20.05 -1.57 -12.98
N ASN A 405 19.34 -0.77 -13.79
CA ASN A 405 18.30 0.16 -13.32
C ASN A 405 16.87 -0.30 -13.62
N LEU A 406 16.65 -1.60 -13.89
CA LEU A 406 15.31 -2.16 -14.10
C LEU A 406 14.35 -1.91 -12.92
N GLY A 407 14.84 -2.01 -11.67
CA GLY A 407 14.02 -1.72 -10.48
C GLY A 407 13.53 -0.27 -10.45
N THR A 408 14.40 0.67 -10.83
CA THR A 408 14.04 2.09 -10.98
C THR A 408 13.01 2.29 -12.10
N LEU A 409 13.15 1.57 -13.21
CA LEU A 409 12.25 1.68 -14.36
C LEU A 409 10.80 1.28 -14.04
N PHE A 410 10.62 0.19 -13.27
CA PHE A 410 9.32 -0.33 -12.87
C PHE A 410 8.86 0.13 -11.49
N SER A 411 9.58 1.05 -10.86
CA SER A 411 9.13 1.66 -9.62
C SER A 411 7.85 2.47 -9.82
N PHE A 412 7.04 2.55 -8.77
CA PHE A 412 5.90 3.47 -8.67
C PHE A 412 6.36 4.93 -8.61
N LYS A 413 7.61 5.20 -8.22
CA LYS A 413 8.18 6.54 -8.13
C LYS A 413 8.85 6.96 -9.43
N ASN A 414 8.95 8.26 -9.63
CA ASN A 414 9.60 8.84 -10.80
C ASN A 414 11.09 9.05 -10.56
N ALA A 415 11.92 8.47 -11.41
CA ALA A 415 13.36 8.67 -11.42
C ALA A 415 13.73 10.13 -11.68
N LYS A 416 14.88 10.56 -11.16
CA LYS A 416 15.36 11.94 -11.28
C LYS A 416 16.55 12.10 -12.23
N SER A 417 17.16 11.01 -12.67
CA SER A 417 18.33 11.06 -13.55
C SER A 417 18.45 9.80 -14.38
N GLY A 418 18.88 9.95 -15.62
CA GLY A 418 19.19 8.84 -16.53
C GLY A 418 20.57 8.24 -16.27
N THR A 419 21.35 8.82 -15.36
CA THR A 419 22.71 8.38 -15.02
C THR A 419 22.89 8.17 -13.50
N PRO A 420 22.22 7.16 -12.90
CA PRO A 420 22.27 6.94 -11.44
C PRO A 420 23.69 6.76 -10.89
N SER A 421 24.58 6.13 -11.65
CA SER A 421 25.97 5.90 -11.24
C SER A 421 26.81 7.18 -11.21
N ASP A 422 26.65 8.06 -12.21
CA ASP A 422 27.33 9.36 -12.22
C ASP A 422 26.79 10.27 -11.10
N GLN A 423 25.49 10.13 -10.78
CA GLN A 423 24.88 10.80 -9.62
C GLN A 423 25.46 10.30 -8.29
N ALA A 424 25.57 8.98 -8.12
CA ALA A 424 26.19 8.39 -6.94
C ALA A 424 27.65 8.83 -6.79
N PHE A 425 28.42 8.85 -7.89
CA PHE A 425 29.80 9.33 -7.91
C PHE A 425 29.92 10.80 -7.45
N PHE A 426 29.04 11.68 -7.94
CA PHE A 426 28.99 13.09 -7.53
C PHE A 426 28.82 13.22 -6.00
N TYR A 427 27.85 12.52 -5.43
CA TYR A 427 27.57 12.59 -3.99
C TYR A 427 28.68 11.94 -3.15
N ASN A 428 29.19 10.78 -3.55
CA ASN A 428 30.27 10.10 -2.83
C ASN A 428 31.54 10.96 -2.77
N THR A 429 31.90 11.60 -3.88
CA THR A 429 33.08 12.46 -3.95
C THR A 429 32.93 13.74 -3.12
N LYS A 430 31.71 14.27 -3.00
CA LYS A 430 31.42 15.50 -2.25
C LYS A 430 31.30 15.26 -0.75
N ASN A 431 30.68 14.16 -0.32
CA ASN A 431 30.58 13.79 1.10
C ASN A 431 31.94 13.56 1.77
N SER A 432 32.98 13.21 0.98
CA SER A 432 34.36 13.11 1.47
C SER A 432 35.10 14.45 1.60
N LEU A 433 34.56 15.56 1.08
CA LEU A 433 35.30 16.84 0.91
C LEU A 433 34.56 18.11 1.40
N GLU A 434 33.23 18.11 1.61
CA GLU A 434 32.46 19.32 1.98
C GLU A 434 31.38 19.05 3.06
N GLU A 435 31.20 19.97 4.02
CA GLU A 435 30.19 19.90 5.11
C GLU A 435 28.78 20.40 4.70
N ILE A 436 28.61 20.98 3.50
CA ILE A 436 27.32 21.56 3.06
C ILE A 436 26.67 20.64 2.00
N PRO A 437 25.39 20.26 2.15
CA PRO A 437 24.68 19.46 1.14
C PRO A 437 24.58 20.23 -0.18
N SER A 438 25.24 19.73 -1.24
CA SER A 438 25.11 20.28 -2.59
C SER A 438 24.03 19.51 -3.37
N GLN A 439 23.17 20.23 -4.08
CA GLN A 439 22.15 19.61 -4.94
C GLN A 439 22.80 19.04 -6.20
N TYR A 440 22.24 17.94 -6.72
CA TYR A 440 22.69 17.41 -8.01
C TYR A 440 22.38 18.43 -9.10
N PRO A 441 23.29 18.69 -10.05
CA PRO A 441 23.11 19.77 -11.00
C PRO A 441 21.83 19.63 -11.83
N VAL A 442 21.08 20.73 -11.94
CA VAL A 442 19.80 20.86 -12.67
C VAL A 442 19.82 20.24 -14.07
N PRO A 443 20.88 20.37 -14.91
CA PRO A 443 20.89 19.74 -16.24
C PRO A 443 20.82 18.23 -16.23
N TYR A 444 21.27 17.54 -15.16
CA TYR A 444 21.17 16.08 -15.08
C TYR A 444 19.86 15.58 -14.53
N LEU A 445 18.99 16.51 -14.12
CA LEU A 445 17.67 16.20 -13.65
C LEU A 445 16.75 16.06 -14.87
N VAL A 446 16.36 14.82 -15.14
CA VAL A 446 15.34 14.48 -16.12
C VAL A 446 14.13 13.96 -15.35
N PHE A 447 12.94 14.41 -15.73
CA PHE A 447 11.73 13.89 -15.11
C PHE A 447 11.43 12.49 -15.65
N SER A 448 11.60 11.48 -14.80
CA SER A 448 11.28 10.08 -15.08
C SER A 448 11.91 9.45 -16.35
N PRO A 449 13.25 9.54 -16.54
CA PRO A 449 13.99 8.90 -17.65
C PRO A 449 13.61 7.42 -17.82
N THR A 450 13.49 6.93 -19.06
CA THR A 450 13.23 5.50 -19.34
C THR A 450 14.40 4.80 -20.03
N TYR A 451 15.39 5.58 -20.49
CA TYR A 451 16.71 5.11 -20.84
C TYR A 451 17.74 5.50 -19.77
N PHE A 452 18.48 4.50 -19.30
CA PHE A 452 19.62 4.68 -18.39
C PHE A 452 20.93 4.48 -19.15
N TYR A 453 21.91 5.30 -18.80
CA TYR A 453 23.22 5.33 -19.43
C TYR A 453 24.29 5.70 -18.41
N GLN A 454 25.56 5.54 -18.79
CA GLN A 454 26.68 5.89 -17.93
C GLN A 454 27.83 6.51 -18.73
N SER A 455 28.59 7.37 -18.06
CA SER A 455 29.80 7.95 -18.63
C SER A 455 30.88 6.90 -18.91
N LEU A 456 31.66 7.13 -19.95
CA LEU A 456 32.82 6.30 -20.29
C LEU A 456 34.11 6.77 -19.62
N TYR A 457 34.02 7.48 -18.49
CA TYR A 457 35.19 8.02 -17.82
C TYR A 457 36.18 6.95 -17.32
N SER A 458 35.70 5.72 -17.11
CA SER A 458 36.52 4.56 -16.77
C SER A 458 37.25 3.94 -17.97
N VAL A 459 36.89 4.31 -19.21
CA VAL A 459 37.55 3.80 -20.42
C VAL A 459 38.99 4.33 -20.46
N PRO A 460 40.00 3.47 -20.67
CA PRO A 460 41.40 3.87 -20.59
C PRO A 460 41.71 5.01 -21.56
N HIS A 461 42.47 6.01 -21.13
CA HIS A 461 42.92 7.13 -21.97
C HIS A 461 41.80 7.80 -22.80
N ILE A 462 40.56 7.85 -22.27
CA ILE A 462 39.41 8.45 -22.96
C ILE A 462 39.51 9.97 -23.05
N ARG A 463 40.14 10.62 -22.05
CA ARG A 463 40.18 12.07 -21.89
C ARG A 463 40.54 12.83 -23.18
N PRO A 464 41.61 12.51 -23.94
CA PRO A 464 41.98 13.26 -25.13
C PRO A 464 40.97 13.16 -26.30
N LEU A 465 40.03 12.20 -26.22
CA LEU A 465 38.97 12.00 -27.22
C LEU A 465 37.72 12.82 -26.89
N LEU A 466 37.59 13.30 -25.66
CA LEU A 466 36.45 14.10 -25.24
C LEU A 466 36.66 15.56 -25.64
N LYS A 467 35.58 16.20 -26.09
CA LYS A 467 35.60 17.60 -26.49
C LYS A 467 35.86 18.50 -25.28
N ASP A 468 36.72 19.50 -25.46
CA ASP A 468 37.12 20.50 -24.46
C ASP A 468 37.75 19.91 -23.18
N ASN A 469 38.43 18.76 -23.30
CA ASN A 469 39.07 18.05 -22.17
C ASN A 469 40.23 18.79 -21.47
N GLU A 470 40.65 19.93 -22.02
CA GLU A 470 41.69 20.80 -21.48
C GLU A 470 41.13 22.06 -20.78
N LEU A 471 39.80 22.22 -20.71
CA LEU A 471 39.14 23.43 -20.18
C LEU A 471 39.62 23.81 -18.76
N TYR A 472 39.93 22.82 -17.93
CA TYR A 472 40.36 22.98 -16.54
C TYR A 472 41.88 22.86 -16.34
N ASN A 473 42.68 22.89 -17.40
CA ASN A 473 44.15 22.84 -17.33
C ASN A 473 44.74 24.19 -16.90
N PHE A 474 44.38 24.66 -15.71
CA PHE A 474 44.96 25.86 -15.10
C PHE A 474 45.09 25.65 -13.59
N SER A 475 46.16 26.18 -12.99
CA SER A 475 46.35 26.20 -11.54
C SER A 475 46.74 27.60 -11.06
N ILE A 476 46.33 27.95 -9.84
CA ILE A 476 46.66 29.24 -9.19
C ILE A 476 47.85 29.06 -8.22
N GLY A 477 48.21 27.81 -7.89
CA GLY A 477 49.28 27.44 -6.96
C GLY A 477 50.45 26.69 -7.62
N ALA A 478 51.49 26.42 -6.83
CA ALA A 478 52.60 25.55 -7.24
C ALA A 478 52.20 24.08 -7.05
N GLU A 479 51.56 23.51 -8.05
CA GLU A 479 51.18 22.09 -8.13
C GLU A 479 52.13 21.34 -9.09
N THR A 480 52.33 20.04 -8.87
CA THR A 480 53.02 19.19 -9.85
C THR A 480 52.14 18.97 -11.08
N GLU A 481 52.75 18.63 -12.22
CA GLU A 481 52.03 18.35 -13.47
C GLU A 481 51.00 17.22 -13.30
N GLN A 482 51.32 16.20 -12.51
CA GLN A 482 50.43 15.08 -12.21
C GLN A 482 49.24 15.49 -11.34
N GLU A 483 49.46 16.32 -10.33
CA GLU A 483 48.39 16.84 -9.47
C GLU A 483 47.43 17.74 -10.28
N MET A 484 47.98 18.61 -11.13
CA MET A 484 47.20 19.46 -12.02
C MET A 484 46.40 18.62 -13.03
N GLU A 485 47.00 17.58 -13.62
CA GLU A 485 46.32 16.69 -14.56
C GLU A 485 45.15 15.97 -13.89
N TYR A 486 45.37 15.43 -12.69
CA TYR A 486 44.34 14.77 -11.89
C TYR A 486 43.22 15.73 -11.48
N ALA A 487 43.56 16.91 -10.96
CA ALA A 487 42.58 17.91 -10.52
C ALA A 487 41.74 18.43 -11.69
N SER A 488 42.37 18.73 -12.83
CA SER A 488 41.69 19.15 -14.06
C SER A 488 40.76 18.08 -14.62
N TRP A 489 41.20 16.81 -14.63
CA TRP A 489 40.35 15.70 -15.07
C TRP A 489 39.14 15.51 -14.15
N LEU A 490 39.37 15.53 -12.84
CA LEU A 490 38.30 15.44 -11.85
C LEU A 490 37.32 16.63 -11.96
N ALA A 491 37.82 17.83 -12.27
CA ALA A 491 36.98 19.01 -12.52
C ALA A 491 36.12 18.83 -13.78
N TYR A 492 36.68 18.29 -14.87
CA TYR A 492 35.94 17.97 -16.09
C TYR A 492 34.83 16.94 -15.83
N GLN A 493 35.13 15.86 -15.11
CA GLN A 493 34.15 14.83 -14.75
C GLN A 493 33.02 15.37 -13.87
N LYS A 494 33.36 16.30 -12.97
CA LYS A 494 32.39 16.98 -12.09
C LYS A 494 31.59 18.07 -12.79
N ASP A 495 32.05 18.57 -13.94
CA ASP A 495 31.35 19.60 -14.70
C ASP A 495 30.11 19.01 -15.36
N PRO A 496 28.90 19.41 -14.92
CA PRO A 496 27.67 18.93 -15.50
C PRO A 496 27.42 19.39 -16.93
N TYR A 497 28.12 20.45 -17.36
CA TYR A 497 27.97 21.05 -18.68
C TYR A 497 29.09 20.66 -19.63
N ASN A 498 29.93 19.70 -19.26
CA ASN A 498 30.97 19.28 -20.17
C ASN A 498 30.34 18.77 -21.48
N PRO A 499 30.97 19.05 -22.63
CA PRO A 499 30.31 18.81 -23.92
C PRO A 499 29.98 17.34 -24.19
N TYR A 500 30.70 16.40 -23.56
CA TYR A 500 30.47 14.97 -23.74
C TYR A 500 29.17 14.53 -23.08
N ILE A 501 28.98 14.77 -21.78
CA ILE A 501 27.75 14.32 -21.12
C ILE A 501 26.54 15.12 -21.61
N LYS A 502 26.69 16.42 -21.86
CA LYS A 502 25.59 17.21 -22.45
C LYS A 502 25.16 16.64 -23.80
N GLY A 503 26.12 16.25 -24.64
CA GLY A 503 25.84 15.58 -25.91
C GLY A 503 25.13 14.23 -25.74
N LEU A 504 25.53 13.42 -24.75
CA LEU A 504 24.84 12.16 -24.45
C LEU A 504 23.39 12.42 -24.01
N MET A 505 23.17 13.33 -23.07
CA MET A 505 21.84 13.68 -22.60
C MET A 505 20.92 14.11 -23.76
N ASP A 506 21.42 14.97 -24.65
CA ASP A 506 20.65 15.47 -25.80
C ASP A 506 20.35 14.38 -26.85
N MET A 507 21.11 13.28 -26.87
CA MET A 507 20.97 12.19 -27.85
C MET A 507 20.20 10.97 -27.34
N VAL A 508 20.20 10.72 -26.03
CA VAL A 508 19.70 9.46 -25.45
C VAL A 508 18.18 9.33 -25.58
N GLU A 509 17.44 10.33 -25.13
CA GLU A 509 15.97 10.28 -25.12
C GLU A 509 15.40 11.70 -25.15
N ASP A 510 14.40 11.92 -26.01
CA ASP A 510 13.61 13.15 -25.98
C ASP A 510 12.48 13.06 -24.94
N ASP A 511 12.10 14.20 -24.36
CA ASP A 511 11.12 14.28 -23.28
C ASP A 511 9.74 13.69 -23.67
N ALA A 512 9.30 13.84 -24.92
CA ALA A 512 7.99 13.34 -25.33
C ALA A 512 7.98 11.80 -25.43
N THR A 513 9.02 11.21 -26.02
CA THR A 513 9.22 9.75 -26.06
C THR A 513 9.36 9.18 -24.66
N ASN A 514 10.13 9.83 -23.80
CA ASN A 514 10.28 9.48 -22.40
C ASN A 514 8.92 9.34 -21.70
N LEU A 515 8.12 10.42 -21.73
CA LEU A 515 6.85 10.49 -21.03
C LEU A 515 5.87 9.44 -21.56
N LEU A 516 5.83 9.23 -22.88
CA LEU A 516 4.97 8.21 -23.48
C LEU A 516 5.34 6.79 -23.01
N ARG A 517 6.63 6.45 -23.01
CA ARG A 517 7.10 5.13 -22.58
C ARG A 517 6.84 4.93 -21.09
N ARG A 518 7.13 5.94 -20.27
CA ARG A 518 6.86 5.88 -18.84
C ARG A 518 5.37 5.71 -18.56
N ASN A 519 4.52 6.45 -19.25
CA ASN A 519 3.07 6.33 -19.11
C ASN A 519 2.59 4.91 -19.44
N ASN A 520 3.09 4.31 -20.52
CA ASN A 520 2.76 2.92 -20.88
C ASN A 520 3.22 1.90 -19.83
N MET A 521 4.38 2.13 -19.20
CA MET A 521 4.85 1.28 -18.09
C MET A 521 3.94 1.38 -16.88
N LEU A 522 3.52 2.60 -16.51
CA LEU A 522 2.57 2.82 -15.43
C LEU A 522 1.18 2.22 -15.73
N ASP A 523 0.73 2.29 -16.98
CA ASP A 523 -0.51 1.64 -17.44
C ASP A 523 -0.46 0.13 -17.25
N HIS A 524 0.67 -0.49 -17.56
CA HIS A 524 0.90 -1.92 -17.33
C HIS A 524 0.89 -2.26 -15.83
N LEU A 525 1.51 -1.43 -14.98
CA LEU A 525 1.49 -1.63 -13.53
C LEU A 525 0.08 -1.51 -12.95
N LEU A 526 -0.68 -0.49 -13.35
CA LEU A 526 -2.08 -0.32 -12.94
C LEU A 526 -2.95 -1.51 -13.35
N ALA A 527 -2.80 -1.98 -14.60
CA ALA A 527 -3.57 -3.10 -15.12
C ALA A 527 -3.35 -4.40 -14.34
N ARG A 528 -2.15 -4.62 -13.77
CA ARG A 528 -1.88 -5.78 -12.89
C ARG A 528 -2.73 -5.79 -11.63
N HIS A 529 -3.20 -4.64 -11.19
CA HIS A 529 -4.06 -4.48 -10.01
C HIS A 529 -5.54 -4.27 -10.38
N GLY A 530 -5.91 -4.50 -11.65
CA GLY A 530 -7.28 -4.33 -12.13
C GLY A 530 -7.72 -2.88 -12.28
N GLU A 531 -6.80 -1.91 -12.18
CA GLU A 531 -7.08 -0.50 -12.35
C GLU A 531 -7.03 -0.13 -13.84
N SER A 532 -8.08 0.52 -14.35
CA SER A 532 -8.20 0.88 -15.76
C SER A 532 -7.44 2.18 -16.06
N PRO A 533 -6.36 2.14 -16.87
CA PRO A 533 -5.62 3.36 -17.19
C PRO A 533 -6.44 4.35 -18.02
N MET A 534 -7.35 3.85 -18.86
CA MET A 534 -8.25 4.71 -19.64
C MET A 534 -9.23 5.47 -18.74
N LEU A 535 -9.78 4.82 -17.72
CA LEU A 535 -10.68 5.46 -16.76
C LEU A 535 -9.92 6.52 -15.95
N ILE A 536 -8.72 6.19 -15.45
CA ILE A 536 -7.86 7.13 -14.74
C ILE A 536 -7.55 8.35 -15.62
N ASN A 537 -7.10 8.15 -16.86
CA ASN A 537 -6.86 9.23 -17.82
C ASN A 537 -8.10 10.12 -18.02
N THR A 538 -9.29 9.53 -18.04
CA THR A 538 -10.54 10.28 -18.16
C THR A 538 -10.81 11.12 -16.93
N ILE A 539 -10.65 10.55 -15.73
CA ILE A 539 -10.89 11.23 -14.43
C ILE A 539 -9.92 12.41 -14.25
N ILE A 540 -8.64 12.21 -14.55
CA ILE A 540 -7.60 13.24 -14.35
C ILE A 540 -7.54 14.25 -15.50
N SER A 541 -8.36 14.09 -16.56
CA SER A 541 -8.29 14.98 -17.73
C SER A 541 -8.61 16.42 -17.33
N GLY A 542 -7.64 17.33 -17.42
CA GLY A 542 -7.78 18.74 -17.00
C GLY A 542 -7.42 19.01 -15.53
N SER A 543 -7.01 18.00 -14.78
CA SER A 543 -6.25 18.16 -13.53
C SER A 543 -4.75 18.24 -13.88
N TYR A 544 -3.98 18.99 -13.09
CA TYR A 544 -2.57 19.24 -13.40
C TYR A 544 -1.71 19.45 -12.15
N TYR A 545 -0.43 19.10 -12.28
CA TYR A 545 0.65 19.45 -11.38
C TYR A 545 1.75 20.24 -12.11
N ALA A 546 2.13 19.76 -13.30
CA ALA A 546 3.15 20.38 -14.15
C ALA A 546 2.54 21.21 -15.29
N GLY A 547 1.25 21.02 -15.62
CA GLY A 547 0.57 21.75 -16.69
C GLY A 547 0.83 21.19 -18.09
N GLU A 548 1.42 19.99 -18.18
CA GLU A 548 1.67 19.26 -19.42
C GLU A 548 0.96 17.90 -19.34
N SER A 549 0.03 17.65 -20.26
CA SER A 549 -0.91 16.52 -20.15
C SER A 549 -0.25 15.16 -19.94
N LEU A 550 0.81 14.82 -20.70
CA LEU A 550 1.49 13.52 -20.55
C LEU A 550 2.28 13.44 -19.25
N LYS A 551 2.95 14.53 -18.86
CA LYS A 551 3.69 14.62 -17.60
C LYS A 551 2.76 14.49 -16.40
N ASP A 552 1.61 15.15 -16.45
CA ASP A 552 0.57 15.05 -15.43
C ASP A 552 0.00 13.64 -15.33
N GLN A 553 -0.24 12.95 -16.45
CA GLN A 553 -0.63 11.53 -16.44
C GLN A 553 0.41 10.66 -15.71
N VAL A 554 1.70 10.85 -15.99
CA VAL A 554 2.78 10.14 -15.30
C VAL A 554 2.79 10.45 -13.80
N ILE A 555 2.60 11.72 -13.40
CA ILE A 555 2.54 12.13 -12.00
C ILE A 555 1.35 11.47 -11.29
N PHE A 556 0.13 11.61 -11.80
CA PHE A 556 -1.08 11.06 -11.16
C PHE A 556 -1.03 9.54 -11.05
N LYS A 557 -0.57 8.83 -12.08
CA LYS A 557 -0.48 7.36 -12.05
C LYS A 557 0.59 6.88 -11.07
N SER A 558 1.74 7.55 -11.03
CA SER A 558 2.80 7.33 -10.03
C SER A 558 2.25 7.50 -8.61
N LEU A 559 1.58 8.62 -8.33
CA LEU A 559 1.00 8.90 -7.02
C LEU A 559 -0.11 7.92 -6.65
N TYR A 560 -0.96 7.54 -7.61
CA TYR A 560 -2.03 6.58 -7.37
C TYR A 560 -1.47 5.20 -7.03
N LEU A 561 -0.46 4.71 -7.75
CA LEU A 561 0.24 3.46 -7.39
C LEU A 561 0.88 3.57 -6.01
N GLN A 562 1.62 4.63 -5.70
CA GLN A 562 2.22 4.79 -4.36
C GLN A 562 1.20 4.68 -3.21
N ASN A 563 -0.05 5.09 -3.45
CA ASN A 563 -1.12 5.07 -2.45
C ASN A 563 -2.13 3.92 -2.62
N LEU A 564 -1.97 3.08 -3.65
CA LEU A 564 -3.01 2.13 -4.08
C LEU A 564 -3.37 1.16 -2.96
N GLY A 565 -2.39 0.56 -2.28
CA GLY A 565 -2.63 -0.43 -1.22
C GLY A 565 -3.55 0.09 -0.11
N LEU A 566 -3.33 1.32 0.37
CA LEU A 566 -4.20 1.94 1.38
C LEU A 566 -5.58 2.30 0.81
N LEU A 567 -5.63 2.86 -0.40
CA LEU A 567 -6.88 3.24 -1.06
C LEU A 567 -7.76 2.03 -1.39
N THR A 568 -7.16 0.89 -1.72
CA THR A 568 -7.89 -0.37 -1.97
C THR A 568 -8.27 -1.06 -0.66
N TYR A 569 -7.40 -1.05 0.35
CA TYR A 569 -7.70 -1.61 1.66
C TYR A 569 -8.91 -0.90 2.28
N PHE A 570 -8.88 0.42 2.34
CA PHE A 570 -9.93 1.23 2.98
C PHE A 570 -11.06 1.68 2.04
N ARG A 571 -11.19 1.10 0.84
CA ARG A 571 -12.03 1.59 -0.27
C ARG A 571 -13.38 2.19 0.11
N VAL A 572 -14.12 1.55 1.02
CA VAL A 572 -15.48 1.93 1.42
C VAL A 572 -15.56 2.54 2.83
N LYS A 573 -14.41 2.73 3.48
CA LYS A 573 -14.30 3.21 4.85
C LYS A 573 -14.72 4.67 4.97
N ALA A 574 -15.53 4.97 5.98
CA ALA A 574 -15.88 6.32 6.38
C ALA A 574 -14.83 6.93 7.32
N TYR A 575 -14.89 8.24 7.53
CA TYR A 575 -14.13 8.85 8.61
C TYR A 575 -14.62 8.35 9.98
N ASN A 576 -13.73 8.35 10.97
CA ASN A 576 -14.05 7.93 12.33
C ASN A 576 -14.59 9.12 13.13
N TYR A 577 -15.92 9.26 13.15
CA TYR A 577 -16.61 10.35 13.86
C TYR A 577 -16.46 10.31 15.40
N THR A 578 -15.82 9.26 15.96
CA THR A 578 -15.56 9.16 17.40
C THR A 578 -14.12 9.52 17.79
N SER A 579 -13.22 9.67 16.82
CA SER A 579 -11.79 9.92 17.08
C SER A 579 -11.10 10.87 16.10
N ALA A 580 -11.84 11.43 15.15
CA ALA A 580 -11.29 12.41 14.21
C ALA A 580 -10.73 13.66 14.92
N GLU A 581 -9.78 14.31 14.28
CA GLU A 581 -9.19 15.55 14.75
C GLU A 581 -10.19 16.69 14.77
N LYS A 582 -9.92 17.72 15.58
CA LYS A 582 -10.76 18.92 15.57
C LYS A 582 -10.62 19.62 14.23
N VAL A 583 -11.76 20.03 13.69
CA VAL A 583 -11.84 20.88 12.51
C VAL A 583 -11.94 22.33 12.96
N ALA A 584 -11.17 23.22 12.35
CA ALA A 584 -11.21 24.64 12.69
C ALA A 584 -12.59 25.25 12.43
N ASP A 585 -13.15 25.91 13.45
CA ASP A 585 -14.42 26.67 13.40
C ASP A 585 -14.20 28.16 13.06
N TYR A 586 -12.98 28.53 12.69
CA TYR A 586 -12.56 29.87 12.32
C TYR A 586 -11.74 29.86 11.03
N PHE A 587 -11.63 31.04 10.41
CA PHE A 587 -10.90 31.22 9.16
C PHE A 587 -9.63 32.03 9.36
N ILE A 588 -8.56 31.62 8.66
CA ILE A 588 -7.26 32.30 8.67
C ILE A 588 -6.99 32.98 7.34
N ASP A 589 -6.23 34.08 7.37
CA ASP A 589 -5.70 34.68 6.15
C ASP A 589 -4.67 33.75 5.49
N VAL A 590 -4.58 33.79 4.15
CA VAL A 590 -3.61 33.01 3.39
C VAL A 590 -2.18 33.43 3.78
N PRO A 591 -1.34 32.52 4.29
CA PRO A 591 0.05 32.85 4.64
C PRO A 591 0.83 33.35 3.42
N LYS A 592 1.76 34.30 3.63
CA LYS A 592 2.59 34.84 2.53
C LYS A 592 3.50 33.79 1.89
N ASP A 593 3.84 32.75 2.64
CA ASP A 593 4.68 31.62 2.28
C ASP A 593 3.87 30.36 1.96
N PHE A 594 2.55 30.48 1.74
CA PHE A 594 1.63 29.35 1.50
C PHE A 594 2.11 28.41 0.37
N ASN A 595 2.65 28.93 -0.72
CA ASN A 595 3.15 28.11 -1.83
C ASN A 595 4.32 27.20 -1.42
N ILE A 596 5.07 27.57 -0.38
CA ILE A 596 6.15 26.74 0.14
C ILE A 596 5.61 25.82 1.25
N SER A 597 4.80 26.36 2.17
CA SER A 597 4.33 25.59 3.33
C SER A 597 3.26 24.55 2.98
N VAL A 598 2.44 24.79 1.95
CA VAL A 598 1.36 23.88 1.55
C VAL A 598 1.64 23.19 0.24
N MET A 599 2.20 23.91 -0.74
CA MET A 599 2.53 23.35 -2.06
C MET A 599 3.96 22.78 -2.14
N GLY A 600 4.82 23.01 -1.13
CA GLY A 600 6.15 22.38 -1.02
C GLY A 600 7.10 22.58 -2.21
N GLY A 601 6.82 23.55 -3.07
CA GLY A 601 7.59 23.85 -4.28
C GLY A 601 7.61 22.70 -5.31
N TYR A 602 6.49 22.49 -6.02
CA TYR A 602 6.41 21.53 -7.14
C TYR A 602 7.43 21.77 -8.24
N THR A 603 7.99 22.98 -8.32
CA THR A 603 9.06 23.32 -9.23
C THR A 603 10.25 23.88 -8.45
N ASN A 604 11.42 23.29 -8.66
CA ASN A 604 12.71 23.86 -8.26
C ASN A 604 13.52 24.08 -9.54
N ASP A 605 13.95 25.32 -9.80
CA ASP A 605 14.72 25.68 -11.01
C ASP A 605 14.09 25.18 -12.32
N PHE A 606 12.78 25.39 -12.50
CA PHE A 606 11.98 24.93 -13.66
C PHE A 606 11.80 23.41 -13.78
N ILE A 607 12.28 22.62 -12.82
CA ILE A 607 12.16 21.16 -12.81
C ILE A 607 11.11 20.72 -11.79
N PHE A 608 10.24 19.82 -12.23
CA PHE A 608 9.20 19.26 -11.38
C PHE A 608 9.82 18.41 -10.26
N ASN A 609 9.50 18.74 -9.00
CA ASN A 609 10.04 18.08 -7.82
C ASN A 609 9.18 16.89 -7.39
N SER A 610 9.32 15.76 -8.11
CA SER A 610 8.56 14.53 -7.86
C SER A 610 8.59 14.08 -6.40
N ALA A 611 9.77 14.05 -5.77
CA ALA A 611 9.90 13.57 -4.39
C ALA A 611 9.22 14.47 -3.35
N ALA A 612 9.07 15.77 -3.61
CA ALA A 612 8.31 16.65 -2.73
C ALA A 612 6.80 16.36 -2.87
N THR A 613 6.32 16.21 -4.11
CA THR A 613 4.94 15.80 -4.41
C THR A 613 4.62 14.45 -3.79
N ASP A 614 5.46 13.44 -4.00
CA ASP A 614 5.31 12.10 -3.45
C ASP A 614 5.14 12.14 -1.92
N ARG A 615 5.94 12.95 -1.21
CA ARG A 615 5.81 13.11 0.25
C ARG A 615 4.55 13.86 0.68
N MET A 616 4.10 14.83 -0.10
CA MET A 616 2.93 15.65 0.23
C MET A 616 1.61 14.92 -0.01
N GLU A 617 1.59 14.07 -1.02
CA GLU A 617 0.41 13.29 -1.44
C GLU A 617 0.46 11.84 -0.94
N ALA A 618 1.50 11.48 -0.15
CA ALA A 618 1.56 10.21 0.54
C ALA A 618 0.44 10.15 1.59
N LEU A 619 -0.36 9.10 1.50
CA LEU A 619 -1.39 8.79 2.49
C LEU A 619 -0.82 7.87 3.55
N ASP A 620 -1.32 8.02 4.77
CA ASP A 620 -1.09 7.08 5.86
C ASP A 620 -2.40 6.59 6.47
N THR A 621 -2.32 5.66 7.42
CA THR A 621 -3.52 5.12 8.08
C THR A 621 -4.26 6.15 8.96
N VAL A 622 -3.60 7.23 9.36
CA VAL A 622 -4.18 8.32 10.17
C VAL A 622 -5.07 9.20 9.31
N ASP A 623 -4.73 9.43 8.03
CA ASP A 623 -5.61 10.14 7.10
C ASP A 623 -7.01 9.50 7.05
N PHE A 624 -7.09 8.16 7.06
CA PHE A 624 -8.37 7.44 7.06
C PHE A 624 -9.13 7.50 8.39
N ILE A 625 -8.56 8.05 9.46
CA ILE A 625 -9.30 8.39 10.69
C ILE A 625 -10.09 9.67 10.44
N ASN A 626 -9.46 10.66 9.82
CA ASN A 626 -9.98 12.01 9.64
C ASN A 626 -10.86 12.16 8.39
N TYR A 627 -10.62 11.34 7.37
CA TYR A 627 -11.29 11.41 6.07
C TYR A 627 -11.83 10.05 5.65
N SER A 628 -12.90 10.05 4.85
CA SER A 628 -13.32 8.84 4.14
C SER A 628 -12.34 8.51 3.01
N ALA A 629 -12.27 7.23 2.63
CA ALA A 629 -11.41 6.83 1.51
C ALA A 629 -11.83 7.45 0.18
N VAL A 630 -13.13 7.70 -0.01
CA VAL A 630 -13.66 8.39 -1.19
C VAL A 630 -13.14 9.82 -1.26
N GLU A 631 -13.10 10.57 -0.14
CA GLU A 631 -12.53 11.92 -0.10
C GLU A 631 -11.05 11.94 -0.49
N LEU A 632 -10.25 11.03 0.06
CA LEU A 632 -8.82 10.94 -0.22
C LEU A 632 -8.55 10.56 -1.67
N LYS A 633 -9.28 9.56 -2.20
CA LYS A 633 -9.15 9.14 -3.60
C LYS A 633 -9.57 10.27 -4.56
N LEU A 634 -10.64 10.99 -4.25
CA LEU A 634 -11.11 12.13 -5.04
C LEU A 634 -10.10 13.26 -5.02
N ASN A 635 -9.61 13.65 -3.82
CA ASN A 635 -8.59 14.67 -3.67
C ASN A 635 -7.36 14.39 -4.54
N LEU A 636 -6.86 13.15 -4.50
CA LEU A 636 -5.69 12.70 -5.24
C LEU A 636 -5.92 12.71 -6.75
N LEU A 637 -6.98 12.06 -7.25
CA LEU A 637 -7.20 11.92 -8.70
C LEU A 637 -7.69 13.21 -9.38
N PHE A 638 -8.40 14.08 -8.66
CA PHE A 638 -8.81 15.36 -9.21
C PHE A 638 -7.74 16.45 -9.06
N GLY A 639 -6.64 16.18 -8.33
CA GLY A 639 -5.62 17.18 -8.05
C GLY A 639 -6.23 18.44 -7.42
N LEU A 640 -7.12 18.26 -6.43
CA LEU A 640 -7.89 19.39 -5.89
C LEU A 640 -6.98 20.47 -5.31
N LYS A 641 -5.91 20.04 -4.63
CA LYS A 641 -4.94 20.93 -3.98
C LYS A 641 -4.30 21.90 -5.00
N PRO A 642 -3.72 21.45 -6.13
CA PRO A 642 -3.31 22.33 -7.22
C PRO A 642 -4.36 23.36 -7.65
N LEU A 643 -5.63 22.95 -7.82
CA LEU A 643 -6.70 23.85 -8.26
C LEU A 643 -6.97 25.00 -7.28
N TYR A 644 -6.98 24.70 -5.98
CA TYR A 644 -7.14 25.73 -4.95
C TYR A 644 -5.92 26.66 -4.87
N CYS A 645 -4.72 26.12 -5.05
CA CYS A 645 -3.50 26.90 -4.95
C CYS A 645 -3.35 27.82 -6.15
N ASP A 646 -3.65 27.33 -7.35
CA ASP A 646 -3.75 28.16 -8.54
C ASP A 646 -4.74 29.31 -8.33
N PHE A 647 -5.94 29.04 -7.78
CA PHE A 647 -6.90 30.08 -7.44
C PHE A 647 -6.38 31.13 -6.42
N MET A 648 -5.54 30.72 -5.47
CA MET A 648 -4.97 31.64 -4.47
C MET A 648 -3.78 32.44 -5.01
N GLU A 649 -2.92 31.82 -5.82
CA GLU A 649 -1.77 32.46 -6.47
C GLU A 649 -2.23 33.46 -7.53
N ASN A 650 -3.11 32.99 -8.40
CA ASN A 650 -3.77 33.77 -9.41
C ASN A 650 -5.00 34.40 -8.76
N GLN A 651 -4.84 35.50 -8.01
CA GLN A 651 -5.94 36.40 -7.60
C GLN A 651 -6.65 37.04 -8.82
N PHE A 652 -6.90 36.24 -9.86
CA PHE A 652 -6.88 36.58 -11.27
C PHE A 652 -8.03 37.48 -11.68
N ASP A 653 -9.08 37.50 -10.85
CA ASP A 653 -10.01 38.59 -10.82
C ASP A 653 -9.79 39.34 -9.52
N GLU A 654 -9.45 40.64 -9.57
CA GLU A 654 -9.50 41.57 -8.43
C GLU A 654 -10.92 41.65 -7.77
N THR A 655 -11.84 40.75 -8.15
CA THR A 655 -13.18 40.52 -7.62
C THR A 655 -13.25 39.44 -6.53
N ALA A 656 -12.22 38.59 -6.36
CA ALA A 656 -12.24 37.55 -5.34
C ALA A 656 -12.29 38.19 -3.94
N SER A 657 -13.29 37.83 -3.14
CA SER A 657 -13.45 38.40 -1.81
C SER A 657 -12.39 37.86 -0.86
N ALA A 658 -11.99 38.66 0.14
CA ALA A 658 -11.10 38.19 1.21
C ALA A 658 -11.62 36.92 1.90
N MET A 659 -12.94 36.68 1.89
CA MET A 659 -13.54 35.47 2.41
C MET A 659 -13.33 34.25 1.50
N GLU A 660 -13.34 34.40 0.18
CA GLU A 660 -13.10 33.26 -0.75
C GLU A 660 -11.70 32.70 -0.58
N LEU A 661 -10.69 33.56 -0.41
CA LEU A 661 -9.31 33.15 -0.12
C LEU A 661 -9.22 32.40 1.22
N LYS A 662 -9.94 32.89 2.24
CA LYS A 662 -10.05 32.26 3.57
C LYS A 662 -10.72 30.89 3.53
N LEU A 663 -11.77 30.76 2.72
CA LEU A 663 -12.46 29.49 2.52
C LEU A 663 -11.58 28.52 1.72
N ALA A 664 -10.88 28.98 0.68
CA ALA A 664 -9.97 28.15 -0.12
C ALA A 664 -8.86 27.52 0.73
N ILE A 665 -8.17 28.32 1.56
CA ILE A 665 -7.13 27.82 2.46
C ILE A 665 -7.70 26.84 3.49
N TRP A 666 -8.85 27.15 4.08
CA TRP A 666 -9.52 26.28 5.04
C TRP A 666 -9.89 24.93 4.41
N MET A 667 -10.43 24.92 3.19
CA MET A 667 -10.83 23.69 2.50
C MET A 667 -9.64 22.75 2.30
N ILE A 668 -8.46 23.25 1.94
CA ILE A 668 -7.27 22.40 1.79
C ILE A 668 -6.76 21.91 3.16
N LEU A 669 -6.55 22.83 4.10
CA LEU A 669 -5.88 22.52 5.36
C LEU A 669 -6.72 21.60 6.26
N GLU A 670 -8.02 21.84 6.32
CA GLU A 670 -8.91 21.11 7.21
C GLU A 670 -9.50 19.88 6.52
N ARG A 671 -9.80 19.98 5.21
CA ARG A 671 -10.70 19.04 4.51
C ARG A 671 -10.23 18.56 3.14
N LYS A 672 -8.93 18.66 2.84
CA LYS A 672 -8.32 18.14 1.59
C LYS A 672 -9.10 18.56 0.32
N GLY A 673 -9.72 19.75 0.34
CA GLY A 673 -10.41 20.34 -0.80
C GLY A 673 -11.87 19.92 -1.02
N LEU A 674 -12.50 19.11 -0.17
CA LEU A 674 -13.95 18.91 -0.22
C LEU A 674 -14.54 18.60 1.16
N LEU A 675 -15.83 18.87 1.33
CA LEU A 675 -16.56 18.51 2.55
C LEU A 675 -17.47 17.33 2.26
N LEU A 676 -17.31 16.23 2.99
CA LEU A 676 -18.25 15.11 3.01
C LEU A 676 -19.02 15.10 4.32
N ILE A 677 -20.35 15.03 4.24
CA ILE A 677 -21.27 14.94 5.37
C ILE A 677 -22.12 13.67 5.24
N GLU A 678 -22.08 12.82 6.26
CA GLU A 678 -23.00 11.68 6.40
C GLU A 678 -24.25 12.12 7.16
N THR A 679 -25.39 12.14 6.48
CA THR A 679 -26.66 12.58 7.08
C THR A 679 -27.16 11.60 8.14
N GLY A 680 -26.81 10.31 8.02
CA GLY A 680 -27.12 9.28 9.03
C GLY A 680 -26.56 9.60 10.42
N LEU A 681 -25.42 10.27 10.52
CA LEU A 681 -24.84 10.66 11.81
C LEU A 681 -25.62 11.78 12.52
N LEU A 682 -26.53 12.46 11.81
CA LEU A 682 -27.41 13.48 12.37
C LEU A 682 -28.71 12.88 12.94
N SER A 683 -29.11 11.70 12.48
CA SER A 683 -30.41 11.09 12.82
C SER A 683 -30.64 10.82 14.31
N PRO A 684 -29.62 10.48 15.14
CA PRO A 684 -29.81 10.32 16.58
C PRO A 684 -30.23 11.62 17.30
N TYR A 685 -30.01 12.77 16.66
CA TYR A 685 -30.15 14.09 17.27
C TYR A 685 -31.25 14.93 16.63
N VAL A 686 -31.51 14.72 15.34
CA VAL A 686 -32.43 15.52 14.51
C VAL A 686 -33.14 14.63 13.48
N PRO A 687 -34.44 14.87 13.21
CA PRO A 687 -35.13 14.22 12.10
C PRO A 687 -34.47 14.54 10.75
N VAL A 688 -33.97 13.51 10.08
CA VAL A 688 -33.44 13.60 8.70
C VAL A 688 -34.55 13.15 7.73
N PRO A 689 -34.89 13.95 6.71
CA PRO A 689 -35.91 13.55 5.72
C PRO A 689 -35.52 12.27 4.98
N ALA A 690 -36.45 11.33 4.81
CA ALA A 690 -36.19 10.08 4.10
C ALA A 690 -35.82 10.27 2.61
N SER A 691 -36.15 11.43 2.03
CA SER A 691 -35.78 11.81 0.66
C SER A 691 -34.37 12.40 0.54
N MET A 692 -33.69 12.66 1.67
CA MET A 692 -32.35 13.22 1.68
C MET A 692 -31.33 12.10 1.49
N GLU A 693 -30.31 12.37 0.68
CA GLU A 693 -29.24 11.44 0.39
C GLU A 693 -28.39 11.16 1.64
N GLN A 694 -27.81 9.96 1.72
CA GLN A 694 -27.00 9.53 2.86
C GLN A 694 -25.69 10.30 2.97
N VAL A 695 -25.14 10.70 1.82
CA VAL A 695 -23.87 11.42 1.72
C VAL A 695 -24.05 12.71 0.93
N ILE A 696 -23.55 13.82 1.46
CA ILE A 696 -23.53 15.11 0.77
C ILE A 696 -22.06 15.49 0.57
N LEU A 697 -21.66 15.67 -0.69
CA LEU A 697 -20.35 16.17 -1.07
C LEU A 697 -20.48 17.66 -1.43
N ILE A 698 -19.65 18.50 -0.82
CA ILE A 698 -19.75 19.96 -0.92
C ILE A 698 -18.45 20.50 -1.50
N PHE A 699 -18.61 21.26 -2.58
CA PHE A 699 -17.55 21.96 -3.31
C PHE A 699 -17.83 23.46 -3.31
N PRO A 700 -16.79 24.31 -3.36
CA PRO A 700 -16.97 25.75 -3.60
C PRO A 700 -17.36 26.01 -5.05
N SER A 701 -18.35 26.87 -5.28
CA SER A 701 -18.71 27.31 -6.63
C SER A 701 -17.79 28.40 -7.19
N PHE A 702 -17.00 29.05 -6.32
CA PHE A 702 -16.10 30.15 -6.69
C PHE A 702 -14.76 29.67 -7.27
N ILE A 703 -14.46 28.36 -7.23
CA ILE A 703 -13.31 27.78 -7.95
C ILE A 703 -13.77 27.45 -9.38
N PRO A 704 -13.37 28.23 -10.41
CA PRO A 704 -13.96 28.12 -11.75
C PRO A 704 -13.80 26.73 -12.38
N GLN A 705 -12.63 26.11 -12.20
CA GLN A 705 -12.31 24.79 -12.74
C GLN A 705 -13.23 23.72 -12.15
N MET A 706 -13.55 23.78 -10.85
CA MET A 706 -14.44 22.83 -10.17
C MET A 706 -15.92 23.03 -10.55
N ASN A 707 -16.33 24.26 -10.84
CA ASN A 707 -17.71 24.55 -11.21
C ASN A 707 -18.02 24.32 -12.71
N SER A 708 -17.02 23.92 -13.50
CA SER A 708 -17.18 23.59 -14.91
C SER A 708 -18.00 22.32 -15.14
N GLU A 709 -18.72 22.25 -16.26
CA GLU A 709 -19.46 21.03 -16.62
C GLU A 709 -18.54 19.83 -16.83
N ALA A 710 -17.35 20.04 -17.40
CA ALA A 710 -16.35 19.00 -17.59
C ALA A 710 -15.91 18.38 -16.24
N PHE A 711 -15.71 19.19 -15.20
CA PHE A 711 -15.40 18.68 -13.86
C PHE A 711 -16.56 17.86 -13.29
N LYS A 712 -17.81 18.34 -13.42
CA LYS A 712 -19.00 17.65 -12.93
C LYS A 712 -19.23 16.31 -13.63
N GLU A 713 -19.00 16.23 -14.93
CA GLU A 713 -19.07 14.97 -15.69
C GLU A 713 -18.04 13.95 -15.20
N ARG A 714 -16.78 14.37 -15.03
CA ARG A 714 -15.72 13.51 -14.46
C ARG A 714 -16.03 13.08 -13.04
N LEU A 715 -16.54 13.99 -12.21
CA LEU A 715 -16.96 13.71 -10.84
C LEU A 715 -18.07 12.67 -10.80
N SER A 716 -19.08 12.79 -11.67
CA SER A 716 -20.15 11.81 -11.78
C SER A 716 -19.62 10.42 -12.18
N LEU A 717 -18.69 10.37 -13.13
CA LEU A 717 -18.05 9.12 -13.53
C LEU A 717 -17.26 8.50 -12.37
N PHE A 718 -16.44 9.30 -11.67
CA PHE A 718 -15.68 8.85 -10.50
C PHE A 718 -16.59 8.30 -9.40
N LEU A 719 -17.66 9.01 -9.04
CA LEU A 719 -18.56 8.59 -7.97
C LEU A 719 -19.36 7.33 -8.32
N THR A 720 -19.64 7.10 -9.60
CA THR A 720 -20.28 5.85 -10.06
C THR A 720 -19.40 4.63 -9.77
N GLU A 721 -18.08 4.79 -9.86
CA GLU A 721 -17.11 3.72 -9.63
C GLU A 721 -16.66 3.62 -8.17
N ALA A 722 -16.56 4.76 -7.46
CA ALA A 722 -15.98 4.83 -6.12
C ALA A 722 -17.01 4.69 -4.98
N MET A 723 -18.27 5.10 -5.18
CA MET A 723 -19.28 5.05 -4.12
C MET A 723 -19.82 3.63 -3.92
N PRO A 724 -20.07 3.19 -2.68
CA PRO A 724 -20.79 1.94 -2.45
C PRO A 724 -22.19 1.99 -3.08
N VAL A 725 -22.61 0.91 -3.73
CA VAL A 725 -23.89 0.83 -4.49
C VAL A 725 -25.12 1.19 -3.64
N HIS A 726 -25.07 0.89 -2.35
CA HIS A 726 -26.19 1.16 -1.43
C HIS A 726 -26.20 2.59 -0.87
N VAL A 727 -25.14 3.37 -1.08
CA VAL A 727 -25.00 4.72 -0.53
C VAL A 727 -25.49 5.74 -1.55
N SER A 728 -26.61 6.37 -1.24
CA SER A 728 -27.11 7.53 -1.99
C SER A 728 -26.26 8.77 -1.71
N TYR A 729 -26.01 9.58 -2.74
CA TYR A 729 -25.19 10.79 -2.60
C TYR A 729 -25.69 11.97 -3.42
N ARG A 730 -25.33 13.17 -2.98
CA ARG A 730 -25.57 14.42 -3.71
C ARG A 730 -24.35 15.33 -3.67
N CYS A 731 -23.99 15.90 -4.82
CA CYS A 731 -22.97 16.94 -4.92
C CYS A 731 -23.61 18.33 -4.91
N LEU A 732 -23.09 19.23 -4.07
CA LEU A 732 -23.52 20.62 -3.96
C LEU A 732 -22.34 21.55 -4.22
N PHE A 733 -22.56 22.56 -5.06
CA PHE A 733 -21.58 23.62 -5.34
C PHE A 733 -22.10 24.91 -4.70
N LEU A 734 -21.46 25.34 -3.62
CA LEU A 734 -21.96 26.43 -2.78
C LEU A 734 -21.21 27.74 -3.04
N ASN A 735 -21.96 28.84 -3.04
CA ASN A 735 -21.39 30.18 -3.03
C ASN A 735 -20.73 30.48 -1.67
N THR A 736 -19.93 31.55 -1.66
CA THR A 736 -19.12 32.02 -0.52
C THR A 736 -19.93 32.14 0.78
N SER A 737 -21.09 32.81 0.74
CA SER A 737 -21.90 33.05 1.94
C SER A 737 -22.50 31.78 2.54
N LEU A 738 -22.99 30.85 1.71
CA LEU A 738 -23.53 29.59 2.21
C LEU A 738 -22.44 28.66 2.71
N LEU A 739 -21.31 28.60 2.00
CA LEU A 739 -20.18 27.75 2.38
C LEU A 739 -19.59 28.17 3.73
N GLU A 740 -19.46 29.48 3.97
CA GLU A 740 -19.03 30.03 5.26
C GLU A 740 -19.94 29.56 6.42
N ILE A 741 -21.25 29.77 6.28
CA ILE A 741 -22.23 29.40 7.32
C ILE A 741 -22.22 27.87 7.53
N LEU A 742 -22.10 27.10 6.46
CA LEU A 742 -22.08 25.64 6.52
C LEU A 742 -20.82 25.12 7.21
N ILE A 743 -19.65 25.67 6.91
CA ILE A 743 -18.39 25.27 7.54
C ILE A 743 -18.44 25.45 9.05
N VAL A 744 -18.90 26.62 9.52
CA VAL A 744 -19.00 26.89 10.97
C VAL A 744 -19.97 25.90 11.62
N ALA A 745 -21.16 25.71 11.04
CA ALA A 745 -22.14 24.76 11.57
C ALA A 745 -21.64 23.31 11.54
N TYR A 746 -20.87 22.95 10.51
CA TYR A 746 -20.24 21.64 10.38
C TYR A 746 -19.17 21.43 11.46
N ALA A 747 -18.26 22.38 11.64
CA ALA A 747 -17.18 22.31 12.63
C ALA A 747 -17.75 22.19 14.05
N ASP A 748 -18.76 22.99 14.40
CA ASP A 748 -19.45 22.92 15.70
C ASP A 748 -20.06 21.54 15.97
N TRP A 749 -20.74 20.96 14.97
CA TRP A 749 -21.35 19.63 15.08
C TRP A 749 -20.29 18.53 15.15
N HIS A 750 -19.35 18.53 14.20
CA HIS A 750 -18.26 17.56 14.10
C HIS A 750 -17.44 17.52 15.39
N ASN A 751 -16.98 18.68 15.87
CA ASN A 751 -16.21 18.77 17.10
C ASN A 751 -17.06 18.42 18.33
N GLY A 752 -18.37 18.70 18.29
CA GLY A 752 -19.31 18.35 19.34
C GLY A 752 -19.48 16.85 19.55
N LEU A 753 -19.38 16.04 18.48
CA LEU A 753 -19.46 14.57 18.57
C LEU A 753 -18.34 13.97 19.42
N ILE A 754 -17.16 14.59 19.41
CA ILE A 754 -15.91 14.01 19.94
C ILE A 754 -15.46 14.72 21.21
N TYR A 755 -15.66 16.05 21.30
CA TYR A 755 -15.11 16.90 22.36
C TYR A 755 -16.22 17.65 23.14
N PRO A 756 -17.10 16.93 23.88
CA PRO A 756 -18.29 17.52 24.52
C PRO A 756 -17.98 18.42 25.72
N ALA A 757 -16.75 18.43 26.23
CA ALA A 757 -16.37 19.11 27.48
C ALA A 757 -16.04 20.62 27.35
N ASN A 758 -16.47 21.29 26.27
CA ASN A 758 -16.22 22.73 26.10
C ASN A 758 -17.38 23.58 26.66
N PRO A 759 -17.16 24.43 27.68
CA PRO A 759 -18.22 25.25 28.32
C PRO A 759 -18.86 26.30 27.40
N LEU A 760 -18.29 26.58 26.22
CA LEU A 760 -18.87 27.47 25.20
C LEU A 760 -19.69 26.73 24.13
N ASN A 761 -19.66 25.39 24.11
CA ASN A 761 -20.28 24.60 23.06
C ASN A 761 -21.74 24.26 23.41
N LYS A 762 -22.67 24.43 22.46
CA LYS A 762 -24.06 23.99 22.65
C LYS A 762 -24.10 22.46 22.68
N SER A 763 -25.22 21.86 23.12
CA SER A 763 -25.36 20.40 23.07
C SER A 763 -25.21 19.90 21.63
N VAL A 764 -24.69 18.68 21.45
CA VAL A 764 -24.54 18.04 20.12
C VAL A 764 -25.84 18.09 19.33
N ALA A 765 -26.98 17.93 20.00
CA ALA A 765 -28.29 18.04 19.38
C ALA A 765 -28.62 19.44 18.86
N ALA A 766 -28.20 20.51 19.55
CA ALA A 766 -28.37 21.88 19.08
C ALA A 766 -27.46 22.19 17.88
N ASN A 767 -26.24 21.64 17.86
CA ASN A 767 -25.31 21.78 16.73
C ASN A 767 -25.83 21.01 15.50
N ALA A 768 -26.29 19.77 15.68
CA ALA A 768 -26.95 18.98 14.62
C ALA A 768 -28.17 19.70 14.02
N ASN A 769 -29.01 20.33 14.86
CA ASN A 769 -30.14 21.15 14.41
C ASN A 769 -29.69 22.36 13.59
N SER A 770 -28.59 23.00 13.99
CA SER A 770 -28.05 24.15 13.26
C SER A 770 -27.52 23.73 11.90
N LEU A 771 -26.73 22.65 11.83
CA LEU A 771 -26.21 22.11 10.57
C LEU A 771 -27.35 21.67 9.63
N MET A 772 -28.35 20.94 10.13
CA MET A 772 -29.48 20.49 9.32
C MET A 772 -30.32 21.64 8.76
N LYS A 773 -30.44 22.77 9.47
CA LYS A 773 -31.10 23.97 8.92
C LYS A 773 -30.33 24.54 7.73
N VAL A 774 -29.00 24.58 7.83
CA VAL A 774 -28.15 25.07 6.74
C VAL A 774 -28.21 24.10 5.54
N ILE A 775 -28.15 22.79 5.78
CA ILE A 775 -28.31 21.78 4.72
C ILE A 775 -29.68 21.91 4.02
N ASN A 776 -30.77 22.08 4.76
CA ASN A 776 -32.08 22.27 4.14
C ASN A 776 -32.13 23.56 3.30
N LEU A 777 -31.49 24.63 3.76
CA LEU A 777 -31.38 25.87 2.98
C LEU A 777 -30.60 25.65 1.67
N THR A 778 -29.49 24.91 1.71
CA THR A 778 -28.71 24.62 0.49
C THR A 778 -29.49 23.78 -0.51
N TYR A 779 -30.28 22.80 -0.04
CA TYR A 779 -31.18 22.01 -0.91
C TYR A 779 -32.23 22.89 -1.59
N THR A 780 -32.91 23.77 -0.84
CA THR A 780 -33.94 24.65 -1.42
C THR A 780 -33.37 25.60 -2.47
N GLN A 781 -32.15 26.12 -2.28
CA GLN A 781 -31.52 27.00 -3.26
C GLN A 781 -30.99 26.25 -4.48
N ALA A 782 -30.42 25.06 -4.29
CA ALA A 782 -29.97 24.21 -5.37
C ALA A 782 -31.14 23.76 -6.27
N ASP A 783 -32.27 23.38 -5.68
CA ASP A 783 -33.46 22.98 -6.43
C ASP A 783 -34.17 24.15 -7.12
N ALA A 784 -34.06 25.38 -6.58
CA ALA A 784 -34.57 26.58 -7.23
C ALA A 784 -33.71 27.07 -8.42
N SER A 785 -32.49 26.56 -8.56
CA SER A 785 -31.54 26.91 -9.63
C SER A 785 -31.58 25.95 -10.84
N LYS A 786 -32.34 24.85 -10.73
CA LYS A 786 -32.68 23.93 -11.82
C LYS A 786 -34.00 24.34 -12.46
#